data_AF-A0A5A8TX32-F1
#
_entry.id   AF-A0A5A8TX32-F1
#
_cell.length_a   1.000
_cell.length_b   1.000
_cell.length_c   1.000
_cell.angle_alpha   90.00
_cell.angle_beta   90.00
_cell.angle_gamma   90.00
#
_symmetry.space_group_name_H-M   'P 1'
#
loop_
_entity.id
_entity.type
_entity.pdbx_description
1 polymer ?
#
loop_
_entity_poly.entity_id
_entity_poly.type
_entity_poly.pdbx_seq_one_letter_code
_entity_poly.pdbx_strand_id
1 'polypeptide(L)'
;MLNKLKQLFIFIALTLSLNVTAVDIQAFNKEAYFDLSKPYSYNWNNKKAIKRKESQARKIFKQLTTESAKIARQTLGSTDSDNTAEFGKKFKKSLKQSLKSQAVSKTQSYINSKANEFANKFGQGRTEISLSGIDSEAINYHIRTIQPLSNLNKNSQDLTFIQAQIASGADKGDRRETFNLGIGYRKLLEQGQSIIGINLFTDYESKSKHRRASIGAEYQRSNFTANVNSYFSLSDKTIVNGKNEEVQNGYDIRLTGQIPYLPWAKIRATQYYWKGRQGANISGNVLGFETQISDSTRLEIGSSNNDNSDRETYARLSVLLPVEKDKPTNFIVDDKPFKSSSKMQLSELKWVERSNVIRVEKAKNNNTAIIGAFKGAVEGATCEATDSNGKTISKNTDDKGVASVANPAFATGLLLLSCSSGFYVDEATSAPRVASPILRAAIDYKGGSVKLIASPLSEIAYRLAGGSAYDAQRSTETATVLDELKANISDKNAEVASVFGISGVDFTKTIPADIFTTKAFANATGKTAAILAAISEYTTTAATPNSPSFTIADLLNKIKVGNINTEIINGLNDFMANDNAIGGGKANIDNNIREAADAIIKELNDILASIEIIKKYADDDVANPAPEVETYANAGVYGVIARNIEEINQAVAAVTGAEVDTTRKIQALVNSVIYAIKISPQTRSIAENSAVQTAVGAKLILENGDPATFTFDDSSIFSINNSGQISVASAQLDFETQQTYILTVTVSSNKIDVADKSTTITVVVTDVKEAATFTVSGITSKTIAENLVFTSATPNPITTAIGFTTWTLGGLDATEFTIDATTGVVTSNSEFDFENPTDSDSNNICELTVTATDDDDNKAAKNITINITNILENTLTIENQNFSIAENNIANAAVGTLTTTGTPTAFIITAGDADSIFAINTAGIISITNANSLDFETTALYTLTVTAAKDDADTKTAQITITVTNAIEHTLAIEDQNFSIAENNAANAEVGTLTITGTPTTVNLTGTGNEKFAITTAGLITATESLDFEADENYALTITANGADAADSATAQITITITNVPENTITIAENQNFSIVENNAANAAVGTLTITGTPTTVNLTGTGNEKFAITTAGVIT
;
A
#
# COMPACT_ATOMS: atom_id res chain seq x y z
N MET A 1 -5.78 -44.49 4.26
CA MET A 1 -4.89 -43.40 3.76
C MET A 1 -4.32 -43.72 2.37
N LEU A 2 -3.62 -44.85 2.18
CA LEU A 2 -2.98 -45.23 0.90
C LEU A 2 -3.94 -45.41 -0.29
N ASN A 3 -5.14 -45.97 -0.08
CA ASN A 3 -6.16 -46.11 -1.14
C ASN A 3 -6.83 -44.79 -1.54
N LYS A 4 -6.94 -43.81 -0.63
CA LYS A 4 -7.44 -42.46 -0.95
C LYS A 4 -6.34 -41.59 -1.60
N LEU A 5 -5.07 -41.81 -1.25
CA LEU A 5 -3.90 -41.22 -1.93
C LEU A 5 -3.76 -41.73 -3.38
N LYS A 6 -4.04 -43.03 -3.61
CA LYS A 6 -4.09 -43.60 -4.97
C LYS A 6 -5.15 -42.94 -5.85
N GLN A 7 -6.35 -42.64 -5.34
CA GLN A 7 -7.38 -41.94 -6.11
C GLN A 7 -6.99 -40.49 -6.46
N LEU A 8 -6.29 -39.78 -5.57
CA LEU A 8 -5.75 -38.44 -5.83
C LEU A 8 -4.63 -38.47 -6.89
N PHE A 9 -3.73 -39.45 -6.83
CA PHE A 9 -2.69 -39.67 -7.86
C PHE A 9 -3.27 -40.16 -9.20
N ILE A 10 -4.36 -40.93 -9.19
CA ILE A 10 -5.08 -41.36 -10.40
C ILE A 10 -5.78 -40.17 -11.05
N PHE A 11 -6.38 -39.24 -10.29
CA PHE A 11 -6.95 -38.01 -10.86
C PHE A 11 -5.88 -37.10 -11.47
N ILE A 12 -4.73 -36.93 -10.80
CA ILE A 12 -3.59 -36.16 -11.33
C ILE A 12 -3.01 -36.87 -12.58
N ALA A 13 -2.87 -38.19 -12.56
CA ALA A 13 -2.39 -38.97 -13.71
C ALA A 13 -3.38 -39.02 -14.88
N LEU A 14 -4.69 -38.96 -14.65
CA LEU A 14 -5.73 -38.92 -15.68
C LEU A 14 -5.83 -37.52 -16.33
N THR A 15 -5.49 -36.46 -15.59
CA THR A 15 -5.29 -35.11 -16.16
C THR A 15 -3.93 -34.92 -16.83
N LEU A 16 -2.91 -35.74 -16.49
CA LEU A 16 -1.59 -35.73 -17.15
C LEU A 16 -1.45 -36.76 -18.29
N SER A 17 -2.43 -37.64 -18.52
CA SER A 17 -2.46 -38.57 -19.66
C SER A 17 -3.13 -37.97 -20.89
N LEU A 18 -2.64 -36.83 -21.37
CA LEU A 18 -2.79 -36.47 -22.79
C LEU A 18 -1.68 -37.21 -23.54
N ASN A 19 -1.95 -38.47 -23.90
CA ASN A 19 -1.00 -39.26 -24.68
C ASN A 19 -0.75 -38.60 -26.03
N VAL A 20 0.52 -38.31 -26.23
CA VAL A 20 1.19 -37.91 -27.47
C VAL A 20 0.91 -38.95 -28.55
N THR A 21 0.28 -38.55 -29.65
CA THR A 21 0.41 -39.26 -30.94
C THR A 21 1.04 -38.32 -31.96
N ALA A 22 2.37 -38.23 -31.89
CA ALA A 22 3.20 -37.98 -33.06
C ALA A 22 4.46 -38.82 -32.88
N VAL A 23 4.55 -39.86 -33.69
CA VAL A 23 5.64 -40.85 -33.79
C VAL A 23 6.98 -40.13 -33.98
N ASP A 24 7.90 -40.21 -33.01
CA ASP A 24 9.16 -40.98 -33.15
C ASP A 24 9.95 -41.09 -31.82
N ILE A 25 10.81 -42.10 -31.76
CA ILE A 25 11.22 -42.98 -30.64
C ILE A 25 12.14 -42.35 -29.57
N GLN A 26 11.59 -42.05 -28.39
CA GLN A 26 12.21 -42.37 -27.08
C GLN A 26 11.10 -42.35 -26.02
N ALA A 27 10.78 -43.53 -25.46
CA ALA A 27 9.69 -43.68 -24.50
C ALA A 27 9.94 -42.83 -23.25
N PHE A 28 8.97 -42.00 -22.86
CA PHE A 28 8.94 -41.32 -21.57
C PHE A 28 8.96 -42.38 -20.46
N ASN A 29 10.08 -42.54 -19.78
CA ASN A 29 10.21 -43.50 -18.69
C ASN A 29 9.53 -42.95 -17.43
N LYS A 30 8.27 -43.33 -17.24
CA LYS A 30 7.43 -42.96 -16.10
C LYS A 30 8.02 -43.39 -14.74
N GLU A 31 8.86 -44.43 -14.72
CA GLU A 31 9.51 -44.94 -13.50
C GLU A 31 10.67 -44.03 -13.07
N ALA A 32 11.41 -43.44 -14.02
CA ALA A 32 12.52 -42.52 -13.73
C ALA A 32 12.07 -41.15 -13.19
N TYR A 33 10.80 -40.76 -13.40
CA TYR A 33 10.23 -39.49 -12.93
C TYR A 33 9.68 -39.57 -11.49
N PHE A 34 9.38 -40.78 -11.01
CA PHE A 34 8.93 -41.04 -9.63
C PHE A 34 10.02 -41.65 -8.74
N ASP A 35 11.18 -41.99 -9.29
CA ASP A 35 12.36 -42.42 -8.53
C ASP A 35 13.07 -41.21 -7.88
N LEU A 36 12.77 -40.96 -6.60
CA LEU A 36 13.32 -39.87 -5.80
C LEU A 36 14.82 -40.04 -5.45
N SER A 37 15.48 -41.11 -5.92
CA SER A 37 16.86 -41.44 -5.54
C SER A 37 17.94 -41.00 -6.54
N LYS A 38 17.59 -40.48 -7.73
CA LYS A 38 18.56 -40.07 -8.77
C LYS A 38 18.21 -38.73 -9.43
N PRO A 39 19.21 -37.88 -9.78
CA PRO A 39 18.98 -36.66 -10.55
C PRO A 39 18.66 -36.99 -12.01
N TYR A 40 17.54 -36.47 -12.53
CA TYR A 40 17.16 -36.59 -13.94
C TYR A 40 17.95 -35.60 -14.80
N SER A 41 18.79 -36.09 -15.71
CA SER A 41 19.48 -35.26 -16.72
C SER A 41 18.94 -35.60 -18.11
N TYR A 42 18.29 -34.63 -18.77
CA TYR A 42 17.91 -34.74 -20.18
C TYR A 42 18.67 -33.70 -20.99
N ASN A 43 19.44 -34.15 -22.00
CA ASN A 43 20.28 -33.31 -22.84
C ASN A 43 19.49 -32.79 -24.05
N TRP A 44 19.12 -31.50 -24.01
CA TRP A 44 18.23 -30.86 -24.98
C TRP A 44 18.90 -30.34 -26.27
N ASN A 45 20.18 -30.63 -26.52
CA ASN A 45 20.91 -30.05 -27.66
C ASN A 45 20.66 -30.71 -29.03
N ASN A 46 19.72 -31.64 -29.17
CA ASN A 46 19.45 -32.28 -30.47
C ASN A 46 18.34 -31.56 -31.24
N LYS A 47 18.71 -30.59 -32.07
CA LYS A 47 17.79 -29.89 -33.00
C LYS A 47 17.41 -30.81 -34.17
N LYS A 48 16.13 -31.17 -34.28
CA LYS A 48 15.51 -31.49 -35.57
C LYS A 48 14.20 -30.70 -35.72
N ALA A 49 14.11 -29.95 -36.82
CA ALA A 49 12.94 -29.15 -37.17
C ALA A 49 11.76 -30.06 -37.51
N ILE A 50 10.70 -30.05 -36.69
CA ILE A 50 9.44 -30.74 -36.97
C ILE A 50 8.35 -29.68 -37.19
N LYS A 51 7.75 -29.67 -38.39
CA LYS A 51 6.53 -28.89 -38.69
C LYS A 51 5.38 -29.40 -37.81
N ARG A 52 4.89 -28.61 -36.86
CA ARG A 52 3.80 -28.99 -35.93
C ARG A 52 2.42 -28.83 -36.59
N LYS A 53 1.69 -29.94 -36.77
CA LYS A 53 0.21 -29.93 -36.80
C LYS A 53 -0.30 -29.57 -35.39
N GLU A 54 -1.42 -28.83 -35.30
CA GLU A 54 -2.01 -28.37 -34.04
C GLU A 54 -2.17 -29.51 -33.01
N SER A 55 -1.64 -29.33 -31.80
CA SER A 55 -1.80 -30.29 -30.71
C SER A 55 -3.23 -30.26 -30.15
N GLN A 56 -3.74 -31.40 -29.65
CA GLN A 56 -5.04 -31.47 -28.98
C GLN A 56 -5.16 -30.48 -27.80
N ALA A 57 -4.03 -30.16 -27.14
CA ALA A 57 -3.96 -29.12 -26.11
C ALA A 57 -4.37 -27.73 -26.63
N ARG A 58 -4.01 -27.36 -27.88
CA ARG A 58 -4.49 -26.11 -28.51
C ARG A 58 -5.99 -26.12 -28.79
N LYS A 59 -6.57 -27.27 -29.17
CA LYS A 59 -8.03 -27.41 -29.38
C LYS A 59 -8.81 -27.31 -28.08
N ILE A 60 -8.36 -28.01 -27.03
CA ILE A 60 -8.95 -27.95 -25.69
C ILE A 60 -8.80 -26.55 -25.11
N PHE A 61 -7.66 -25.89 -25.30
CA PHE A 61 -7.45 -24.50 -24.89
C PHE A 61 -8.39 -23.54 -25.63
N LYS A 62 -8.61 -23.72 -26.94
CA LYS A 62 -9.62 -22.97 -27.71
C LYS A 62 -11.04 -23.21 -27.17
N GLN A 63 -11.36 -24.43 -26.75
CA GLN A 63 -12.67 -24.78 -26.21
C GLN A 63 -12.88 -24.22 -24.80
N LEU A 64 -11.88 -24.32 -23.90
CA LEU A 64 -11.90 -23.74 -22.56
C LEU A 64 -11.95 -22.21 -22.60
N THR A 65 -11.16 -21.57 -23.46
CA THR A 65 -11.20 -20.11 -23.65
C THR A 65 -12.52 -19.65 -24.27
N THR A 66 -13.15 -20.45 -25.13
CA THR A 66 -14.48 -20.12 -25.68
C THR A 66 -15.57 -20.21 -24.60
N GLU A 67 -15.59 -21.24 -23.76
CA GLU A 67 -16.61 -21.42 -22.71
C GLU A 67 -16.42 -20.48 -21.52
N SER A 68 -15.17 -20.27 -21.06
CA SER A 68 -14.88 -19.28 -20.00
C SER A 68 -15.09 -17.84 -20.47
N ALA A 69 -14.83 -17.52 -21.75
CA ALA A 69 -15.21 -16.23 -22.33
C ALA A 69 -16.73 -16.09 -22.53
N LYS A 70 -17.49 -17.19 -22.66
CA LYS A 70 -18.96 -17.17 -22.77
C LYS A 70 -19.61 -16.87 -21.42
N ILE A 71 -19.10 -17.48 -20.35
CA ILE A 71 -19.51 -17.20 -18.96
C ILE A 71 -19.13 -15.76 -18.58
N ALA A 72 -17.90 -15.33 -18.86
CA ALA A 72 -17.47 -13.95 -18.60
C ALA A 72 -18.24 -12.89 -19.42
N ARG A 73 -18.66 -13.20 -20.66
CA ARG A 73 -19.52 -12.32 -21.48
C ARG A 73 -20.97 -12.27 -21.00
N GLN A 74 -21.49 -13.35 -20.43
CA GLN A 74 -22.87 -13.40 -19.90
C GLN A 74 -23.01 -12.71 -18.54
N THR A 75 -21.98 -12.71 -17.70
CA THR A 75 -22.01 -12.04 -16.38
C THR A 75 -21.74 -10.52 -16.45
N LEU A 76 -21.14 -10.00 -17.54
CA LEU A 76 -20.64 -8.61 -17.60
C LEU A 76 -21.26 -7.71 -18.70
N GLY A 77 -22.31 -8.16 -19.38
CA GLY A 77 -23.04 -7.35 -20.37
C GLY A 77 -22.33 -7.20 -21.73
N SER A 78 -23.09 -7.34 -22.82
CA SER A 78 -22.62 -7.26 -24.23
C SER A 78 -22.24 -5.81 -24.63
N THR A 79 -21.59 -5.47 -25.75
CA THR A 79 -21.37 -6.10 -27.06
C THR A 79 -20.18 -5.39 -27.74
N ASP A 80 -19.50 -6.09 -28.64
CA ASP A 80 -18.65 -5.57 -29.73
C ASP A 80 -17.34 -4.81 -29.47
N SER A 81 -16.58 -4.78 -30.54
CA SER A 81 -15.13 -4.73 -30.68
C SER A 81 -14.51 -3.37 -30.36
N ASP A 82 -13.87 -3.25 -29.20
CA ASP A 82 -12.60 -2.51 -28.98
C ASP A 82 -12.04 -2.71 -27.53
N ASN A 83 -12.36 -3.85 -26.92
CA ASN A 83 -12.43 -3.95 -25.47
C ASN A 83 -11.14 -4.34 -24.71
N THR A 84 -9.96 -4.41 -25.32
CA THR A 84 -8.71 -4.66 -24.54
C THR A 84 -8.27 -3.41 -23.78
N ALA A 85 -8.42 -2.22 -24.39
CA ALA A 85 -8.10 -0.94 -23.76
C ALA A 85 -9.20 -0.48 -22.78
N GLU A 86 -10.47 -0.77 -23.11
CA GLU A 86 -11.64 -0.50 -22.25
C GLU A 86 -11.70 -1.47 -21.06
N PHE A 87 -11.37 -2.77 -21.20
CA PHE A 87 -11.24 -3.69 -20.06
C PHE A 87 -10.10 -3.23 -19.14
N GLY A 88 -8.93 -2.85 -19.67
CA GLY A 88 -7.84 -2.30 -18.87
C GLY A 88 -8.23 -1.01 -18.13
N LYS A 89 -9.00 -0.11 -18.77
CA LYS A 89 -9.48 1.14 -18.17
C LYS A 89 -10.62 0.92 -17.18
N LYS A 90 -11.60 0.07 -17.46
CA LYS A 90 -12.74 -0.27 -16.57
C LYS A 90 -12.32 -1.18 -15.42
N PHE A 91 -11.40 -2.12 -15.64
CA PHE A 91 -10.76 -2.91 -14.57
C PHE A 91 -9.90 -2.01 -13.68
N LYS A 92 -9.05 -1.13 -14.24
CA LYS A 92 -8.32 -0.13 -13.44
C LYS A 92 -9.24 0.84 -12.72
N LYS A 93 -10.33 1.29 -13.35
CA LYS A 93 -11.30 2.23 -12.75
C LYS A 93 -12.08 1.53 -11.64
N SER A 94 -12.65 0.35 -11.87
CA SER A 94 -13.37 -0.46 -10.87
C SER A 94 -12.45 -0.92 -9.73
N LEU A 95 -11.21 -1.32 -10.03
CA LEU A 95 -10.20 -1.63 -9.02
C LEU A 95 -9.77 -0.38 -8.24
N LYS A 96 -9.59 0.79 -8.89
CA LYS A 96 -9.36 2.07 -8.19
C LYS A 96 -10.56 2.50 -7.35
N GLN A 97 -11.78 2.25 -7.79
CA GLN A 97 -13.01 2.69 -7.14
C GLN A 97 -13.34 1.80 -5.93
N SER A 98 -13.15 0.48 -6.07
CA SER A 98 -13.25 -0.51 -4.98
C SER A 98 -12.11 -0.38 -3.95
N LEU A 99 -10.90 0.04 -4.35
CA LEU A 99 -9.81 0.38 -3.43
C LEU A 99 -9.95 1.78 -2.80
N LYS A 100 -10.74 2.70 -3.41
CA LYS A 100 -10.98 4.06 -2.87
C LYS A 100 -12.13 4.13 -1.87
N SER A 101 -13.11 3.24 -1.90
CA SER A 101 -14.25 3.27 -0.97
C SER A 101 -14.01 2.40 0.27
N GLN A 102 -13.74 3.08 1.39
CA GLN A 102 -13.99 2.66 2.79
C GLN A 102 -12.97 1.83 3.61
N ALA A 103 -11.83 1.34 3.11
CA ALA A 103 -10.93 0.54 3.99
C ALA A 103 -9.43 0.82 3.95
N VAL A 104 -8.94 1.75 3.12
CA VAL A 104 -7.51 1.79 2.78
C VAL A 104 -6.74 2.98 3.40
N SER A 105 -7.28 4.20 3.55
CA SER A 105 -6.42 5.33 3.97
C SER A 105 -5.98 5.34 5.45
N LYS A 106 -6.89 5.11 6.41
CA LYS A 106 -6.54 5.10 7.85
C LYS A 106 -5.74 3.84 8.25
N THR A 107 -6.08 2.70 7.67
CA THR A 107 -5.44 1.41 7.97
C THR A 107 -4.06 1.30 7.32
N GLN A 108 -3.87 1.83 6.10
CA GLN A 108 -2.59 1.72 5.37
C GLN A 108 -1.51 2.62 5.97
N SER A 109 -1.84 3.78 6.55
CA SER A 109 -0.84 4.65 7.19
C SER A 109 -0.36 4.08 8.54
N TYR A 110 -1.29 3.55 9.35
CA TYR A 110 -0.95 2.88 10.63
C TYR A 110 -0.23 1.54 10.41
N ILE A 111 -0.63 0.77 9.39
CA ILE A 111 -0.02 -0.53 9.09
C ILE A 111 1.28 -0.37 8.30
N ASN A 112 1.41 0.56 7.34
CA ASN A 112 2.70 0.84 6.71
C ASN A 112 3.68 1.43 7.72
N SER A 113 3.25 2.31 8.65
CA SER A 113 4.18 2.85 9.66
C SER A 113 4.66 1.75 10.61
N LYS A 114 3.76 0.90 11.14
CA LYS A 114 4.16 -0.21 12.03
C LYS A 114 4.88 -1.36 11.31
N ALA A 115 4.53 -1.66 10.07
CA ALA A 115 5.21 -2.67 9.26
C ALA A 115 6.58 -2.19 8.79
N ASN A 116 6.75 -0.92 8.40
CA ASN A 116 8.06 -0.35 8.07
C ASN A 116 8.92 -0.13 9.32
N GLU A 117 8.35 0.28 10.45
CA GLU A 117 9.07 0.41 11.73
C GLU A 117 9.55 -0.96 12.26
N PHE A 118 8.78 -2.03 12.01
CA PHE A 118 9.16 -3.41 12.33
C PHE A 118 10.12 -4.02 11.28
N ALA A 119 9.90 -3.80 9.99
CA ALA A 119 10.76 -4.31 8.90
C ALA A 119 12.13 -3.61 8.86
N ASN A 120 12.19 -2.30 9.11
CA ASN A 120 13.44 -1.53 9.15
C ASN A 120 14.32 -1.89 10.36
N LYS A 121 13.78 -2.56 11.38
CA LYS A 121 14.57 -3.10 12.50
C LYS A 121 15.24 -4.45 12.21
N PHE A 122 14.81 -5.21 11.20
CA PHE A 122 15.24 -6.60 10.97
C PHE A 122 15.81 -6.91 9.56
N GLY A 123 15.98 -5.93 8.66
CA GLY A 123 16.66 -6.14 7.38
C GLY A 123 15.79 -6.75 6.27
N GLN A 124 16.34 -7.63 5.42
CA GLN A 124 15.79 -8.12 4.13
C GLN A 124 14.47 -8.93 4.20
N GLY A 125 13.40 -8.40 4.79
CA GLY A 125 12.10 -9.04 4.92
C GLY A 125 11.17 -8.94 3.71
N ARG A 126 10.04 -9.65 3.78
CA ARG A 126 8.96 -9.59 2.77
C ARG A 126 7.60 -9.32 3.43
N THR A 127 6.78 -8.47 2.81
CA THR A 127 5.42 -8.12 3.29
C THR A 127 4.40 -8.12 2.13
N GLU A 128 3.23 -8.69 2.36
CA GLU A 128 2.16 -8.79 1.35
C GLU A 128 0.79 -8.45 1.97
N ILE A 129 -0.04 -7.75 1.18
CA ILE A 129 -1.42 -7.42 1.49
C ILE A 129 -2.32 -8.14 0.48
N SER A 130 -3.37 -8.81 0.93
CA SER A 130 -4.38 -9.38 0.04
C SER A 130 -5.79 -9.01 0.44
N LEU A 131 -6.65 -8.92 -0.56
CA LEU A 131 -8.08 -8.62 -0.46
C LEU A 131 -8.88 -9.73 -1.16
N SER A 132 -10.01 -10.13 -0.58
CA SER A 132 -10.91 -11.16 -1.14
C SER A 132 -12.36 -10.91 -0.71
N GLY A 133 -13.32 -11.52 -1.41
CA GLY A 133 -14.75 -11.31 -1.14
C GLY A 133 -15.26 -9.95 -1.65
N ILE A 134 -14.84 -9.58 -2.86
CA ILE A 134 -15.16 -8.28 -3.51
C ILE A 134 -16.69 -8.11 -3.71
N ASP A 135 -17.45 -9.21 -3.78
CA ASP A 135 -18.90 -9.22 -3.97
C ASP A 135 -19.70 -9.41 -2.66
N SER A 136 -19.05 -9.35 -1.49
CA SER A 136 -19.70 -9.54 -0.18
C SER A 136 -19.86 -8.22 0.58
N GLU A 137 -20.86 -8.14 1.47
CA GLU A 137 -21.14 -6.96 2.31
C GLU A 137 -19.94 -6.47 3.16
N ALA A 138 -18.89 -7.30 3.31
CA ALA A 138 -17.62 -6.92 3.95
C ALA A 138 -16.39 -7.57 3.29
N ILE A 139 -15.43 -6.76 2.85
CA ILE A 139 -14.17 -7.22 2.23
C ILE A 139 -13.28 -7.96 3.25
N ASN A 140 -12.85 -9.17 2.92
CA ASN A 140 -11.87 -9.91 3.72
C ASN A 140 -10.45 -9.46 3.35
N TYR A 141 -9.64 -9.11 4.35
CA TYR A 141 -8.24 -8.73 4.15
C TYR A 141 -7.30 -9.58 4.97
N HIS A 142 -6.07 -9.76 4.48
CA HIS A 142 -4.97 -10.26 5.30
C HIS A 142 -3.66 -9.55 4.96
N ILE A 143 -2.87 -9.31 5.99
CA ILE A 143 -1.57 -8.66 5.93
C ILE A 143 -0.58 -9.60 6.59
N ARG A 144 0.42 -10.04 5.84
CA ARG A 144 1.42 -11.01 6.29
C ARG A 144 2.84 -10.52 6.05
N THR A 145 3.74 -10.86 6.97
CA THR A 145 5.18 -10.59 6.86
C THR A 145 6.00 -11.82 7.23
N ILE A 146 7.12 -12.02 6.54
CA ILE A 146 8.12 -13.05 6.82
C ILE A 146 9.49 -12.36 6.94
N GLN A 147 10.21 -12.68 8.01
CA GLN A 147 11.49 -12.06 8.35
C GLN A 147 12.53 -13.13 8.69
N PRO A 148 13.73 -13.09 8.10
CA PRO A 148 14.81 -13.99 8.50
C PRO A 148 15.30 -13.67 9.92
N LEU A 149 15.52 -14.70 10.73
CA LEU A 149 16.22 -14.60 12.01
C LEU A 149 17.69 -15.06 11.90
N SER A 150 18.02 -15.84 10.89
CA SER A 150 19.41 -16.23 10.56
C SER A 150 19.98 -15.35 9.45
N ASN A 151 21.30 -15.23 9.38
CA ASN A 151 21.98 -14.50 8.31
C ASN A 151 21.59 -15.05 6.93
N LEU A 152 20.96 -14.20 6.13
CA LEU A 152 20.39 -14.56 4.83
C LEU A 152 21.19 -13.90 3.71
N ASN A 153 21.73 -14.72 2.81
CA ASN A 153 22.33 -14.27 1.55
C ASN A 153 22.05 -15.31 0.45
N LYS A 154 22.45 -15.01 -0.79
CA LYS A 154 22.19 -15.87 -1.97
C LYS A 154 22.79 -17.27 -1.87
N ASN A 155 23.75 -17.50 -0.96
CA ASN A 155 24.44 -18.77 -0.78
C ASN A 155 23.98 -19.55 0.48
N SER A 156 23.07 -18.99 1.29
CA SER A 156 22.57 -19.63 2.52
C SER A 156 21.95 -21.01 2.22
N GLN A 157 22.36 -22.02 3.00
CA GLN A 157 21.86 -23.41 2.88
C GLN A 157 20.73 -23.72 3.87
N ASP A 158 20.56 -22.89 4.88
CA ASP A 158 19.55 -22.97 5.92
C ASP A 158 19.01 -21.59 6.28
N LEU A 159 17.77 -21.55 6.76
CA LEU A 159 17.06 -20.32 7.10
C LEU A 159 16.13 -20.58 8.28
N THR A 160 16.38 -19.89 9.40
CA THR A 160 15.41 -19.72 10.48
C THR A 160 14.68 -18.38 10.26
N PHE A 161 13.36 -18.38 10.35
CA PHE A 161 12.54 -17.19 10.08
C PHE A 161 11.34 -17.10 11.01
N ILE A 162 10.80 -15.89 11.15
CA ILE A 162 9.48 -15.64 11.75
C ILE A 162 8.50 -15.25 10.66
N GLN A 163 7.24 -15.63 10.84
CA GLN A 163 6.13 -15.20 10.01
C GLN A 163 4.98 -14.73 10.89
N ALA A 164 4.48 -13.53 10.64
CA ALA A 164 3.34 -12.95 11.34
C ALA A 164 2.24 -12.57 10.34
N GLN A 165 0.99 -12.66 10.76
CA GLN A 165 -0.17 -12.30 9.95
C GLN A 165 -1.29 -11.73 10.81
N ILE A 166 -1.99 -10.73 10.27
CA ILE A 166 -3.30 -10.26 10.74
C ILE A 166 -4.30 -10.51 9.62
N ALA A 167 -5.43 -11.13 9.93
CA ALA A 167 -6.49 -11.40 8.94
C ALA A 167 -7.88 -11.10 9.50
N SER A 168 -8.74 -10.53 8.67
CA SER A 168 -10.18 -10.41 8.90
C SER A 168 -10.92 -11.42 8.02
N GLY A 169 -11.81 -12.19 8.62
CA GLY A 169 -12.62 -13.19 7.94
C GLY A 169 -13.99 -13.38 8.58
N ALA A 170 -15.00 -13.77 7.79
CA ALA A 170 -16.28 -14.21 8.31
C ALA A 170 -16.28 -15.73 8.59
N ASP A 171 -16.73 -16.15 9.78
CA ASP A 171 -17.04 -17.56 10.08
C ASP A 171 -18.50 -17.66 10.52
N LYS A 172 -19.34 -18.31 9.70
CA LYS A 172 -20.80 -18.47 9.91
C LYS A 172 -21.54 -17.16 10.21
N GLY A 173 -21.20 -16.09 9.48
CA GLY A 173 -21.87 -14.77 9.58
C GLY A 173 -21.30 -13.81 10.62
N ASP A 174 -20.37 -14.26 11.49
CA ASP A 174 -19.68 -13.40 12.45
C ASP A 174 -18.30 -12.96 11.89
N ARG A 175 -18.06 -11.65 11.79
CA ARG A 175 -16.72 -11.09 11.46
C ARG A 175 -15.76 -11.32 12.62
N ARG A 176 -14.56 -11.83 12.32
CA ARG A 176 -13.51 -12.18 13.28
C ARG A 176 -12.13 -11.71 12.81
N GLU A 177 -11.32 -11.25 13.75
CA GLU A 177 -9.95 -10.83 13.51
C GLU A 177 -8.99 -11.84 14.14
N THR A 178 -8.18 -12.48 13.31
CA THR A 178 -7.20 -13.49 13.75
C THR A 178 -5.78 -12.95 13.60
N PHE A 179 -5.00 -13.07 14.67
CA PHE A 179 -3.56 -12.85 14.70
C PHE A 179 -2.84 -14.19 14.66
N ASN A 180 -1.89 -14.35 13.74
CA ASN A 180 -1.05 -15.56 13.62
C ASN A 180 0.42 -15.16 13.80
N LEU A 181 1.14 -15.90 14.63
CA LEU A 181 2.59 -15.75 14.82
C LEU A 181 3.26 -17.11 14.78
N GLY A 182 4.28 -17.27 13.95
CA GLY A 182 5.01 -18.52 13.83
C GLY A 182 6.50 -18.36 13.59
N ILE A 183 7.20 -19.45 13.87
CA ILE A 183 8.62 -19.64 13.60
C ILE A 183 8.78 -20.82 12.67
N GLY A 184 9.70 -20.72 11.72
CA GLY A 184 9.99 -21.77 10.76
C GLY A 184 11.48 -21.95 10.54
N TYR A 185 11.83 -23.16 10.09
CA TYR A 185 13.18 -23.53 9.68
C TYR A 185 13.11 -24.20 8.31
N ARG A 186 13.97 -23.75 7.39
CA ARG A 186 14.11 -24.27 6.03
C ARG A 186 15.54 -24.71 5.76
N LYS A 187 15.69 -25.77 4.99
CA LYS A 187 16.98 -26.27 4.51
C LYS A 187 16.92 -26.50 3.01
N LEU A 188 17.96 -26.04 2.33
CA LEU A 188 18.21 -26.27 0.92
C LEU A 188 18.74 -27.70 0.73
N LEU A 189 18.18 -28.45 -0.21
CA LEU A 189 18.59 -29.82 -0.54
C LEU A 189 18.95 -29.91 -2.04
N GLU A 190 19.51 -31.04 -2.46
CA GLU A 190 19.78 -31.36 -3.87
C GLU A 190 20.58 -30.27 -4.60
N GLN A 191 21.67 -29.77 -3.98
CA GLN A 191 22.52 -28.70 -4.52
C GLN A 191 21.75 -27.41 -4.91
N GLY A 192 20.64 -27.16 -4.22
CA GLY A 192 19.78 -26.00 -4.44
C GLY A 192 18.57 -26.24 -5.34
N GLN A 193 18.14 -27.48 -5.56
CA GLN A 193 16.94 -27.75 -6.38
C GLN A 193 15.65 -27.84 -5.56
N SER A 194 15.74 -28.10 -4.25
CA SER A 194 14.58 -28.24 -3.37
C SER A 194 14.80 -27.60 -2.00
N ILE A 195 13.71 -27.24 -1.33
CA ILE A 195 13.66 -26.78 0.06
C ILE A 195 12.79 -27.76 0.84
N ILE A 196 13.27 -28.20 2.00
CA ILE A 196 12.43 -28.82 3.02
C ILE A 196 12.33 -27.86 4.21
N GLY A 197 11.18 -27.81 4.87
CA GLY A 197 11.02 -26.99 6.05
C GLY A 197 10.01 -27.53 7.05
N ILE A 198 10.13 -27.02 8.27
CA ILE A 198 9.20 -27.26 9.37
C ILE A 198 8.77 -25.91 9.95
N ASN A 199 7.55 -25.85 10.47
CA ASN A 199 7.01 -24.63 11.05
C ASN A 199 6.11 -24.90 12.26
N LEU A 200 6.08 -23.94 13.18
CA LEU A 200 5.23 -23.92 14.37
C LEU A 200 4.55 -22.56 14.46
N PHE A 201 3.24 -22.54 14.65
CA PHE A 201 2.45 -21.32 14.76
C PHE A 201 1.51 -21.35 15.96
N THR A 202 1.23 -20.15 16.49
CA THR A 202 0.14 -19.86 17.41
C THR A 202 -0.81 -18.84 16.78
N ASP A 203 -2.11 -19.00 17.03
CA ASP A 203 -3.18 -18.18 16.50
C ASP A 203 -4.07 -17.69 17.65
N TYR A 204 -4.52 -16.43 17.56
CA TYR A 204 -5.42 -15.80 18.53
C TYR A 204 -6.55 -15.06 17.80
N GLU A 205 -7.80 -15.28 18.23
CA GLU A 205 -8.97 -14.56 17.70
C GLU A 205 -9.53 -13.62 18.77
N SER A 206 -9.68 -12.35 18.43
CA SER A 206 -9.92 -11.27 19.41
C SER A 206 -11.33 -11.29 20.04
N LYS A 207 -12.38 -11.66 19.30
CA LYS A 207 -13.78 -11.61 19.75
C LYS A 207 -14.12 -12.74 20.73
N SER A 208 -13.77 -13.98 20.37
CA SER A 208 -13.99 -15.16 21.22
C SER A 208 -12.84 -15.46 22.20
N LYS A 209 -11.71 -14.75 22.06
CA LYS A 209 -10.45 -15.00 22.80
C LYS A 209 -9.92 -16.42 22.62
N HIS A 210 -10.33 -17.12 21.56
CA HIS A 210 -9.89 -18.46 21.26
C HIS A 210 -8.41 -18.49 20.84
N ARG A 211 -7.72 -19.56 21.23
CA ARG A 211 -6.30 -19.80 20.96
C ARG A 211 -6.13 -21.14 20.28
N ARG A 212 -5.27 -21.21 19.26
CA ARG A 212 -4.94 -22.42 18.49
C ARG A 212 -3.45 -22.47 18.24
N ALA A 213 -2.89 -23.65 18.12
CA ALA A 213 -1.54 -23.82 17.59
C ALA A 213 -1.50 -24.85 16.47
N SER A 214 -0.44 -24.80 15.67
CA SER A 214 -0.22 -25.76 14.58
C SER A 214 1.23 -26.09 14.36
N ILE A 215 1.47 -27.32 13.93
CA ILE A 215 2.76 -27.79 13.41
C ILE A 215 2.61 -28.14 11.93
N GLY A 216 3.60 -27.76 11.13
CA GLY A 216 3.58 -27.97 9.69
C GLY A 216 4.92 -28.41 9.12
N ALA A 217 4.85 -29.06 7.96
CA ALA A 217 5.98 -29.46 7.14
C ALA A 217 5.77 -28.99 5.69
N GLU A 218 6.86 -28.59 5.03
CA GLU A 218 6.84 -28.09 3.67
C GLU A 218 7.93 -28.74 2.81
N TYR A 219 7.61 -28.97 1.54
CA TYR A 219 8.55 -29.36 0.51
C TYR A 219 8.33 -28.50 -0.74
N GLN A 220 9.38 -27.80 -1.17
CA GLN A 220 9.29 -26.83 -2.26
C GLN A 220 10.35 -27.13 -3.34
N ARG A 221 9.93 -27.10 -4.59
CA ARG A 221 10.76 -27.01 -5.79
C ARG A 221 10.35 -25.76 -6.56
N SER A 222 11.05 -25.46 -7.64
CA SER A 222 10.83 -24.23 -8.38
C SER A 222 9.52 -24.21 -9.18
N ASN A 223 8.99 -25.39 -9.52
CA ASN A 223 7.72 -25.58 -10.24
C ASN A 223 6.61 -26.25 -9.40
N PHE A 224 6.90 -26.68 -8.17
CA PHE A 224 5.97 -27.46 -7.33
C PHE A 224 6.16 -27.17 -5.84
N THR A 225 5.08 -27.18 -5.06
CA THR A 225 5.12 -26.99 -3.61
C THR A 225 4.06 -27.87 -2.94
N ALA A 226 4.44 -28.52 -1.84
CA ALA A 226 3.56 -29.29 -0.97
C ALA A 226 3.69 -28.81 0.48
N ASN A 227 2.57 -28.54 1.13
CA ASN A 227 2.51 -28.12 2.53
C ASN A 227 1.49 -28.99 3.27
N VAL A 228 1.84 -29.39 4.49
CA VAL A 228 0.97 -30.18 5.38
C VAL A 228 0.99 -29.55 6.75
N ASN A 229 -0.18 -29.23 7.33
CA ASN A 229 -0.27 -28.66 8.66
C ASN A 229 -1.35 -29.34 9.50
N SER A 230 -1.09 -29.48 10.80
CA SER A 230 -2.02 -30.03 11.79
C SER A 230 -2.30 -28.99 12.88
N TYR A 231 -3.56 -28.86 13.30
CA TYR A 231 -4.08 -27.79 14.15
C TYR A 231 -4.72 -28.34 15.42
N PHE A 232 -4.42 -27.71 16.55
CA PHE A 232 -4.87 -28.10 17.88
C PHE A 232 -5.33 -26.88 18.69
N SER A 233 -6.46 -27.02 19.39
CA SER A 233 -6.98 -26.00 20.30
C SER A 233 -6.07 -25.81 21.51
N LEU A 234 -5.88 -24.55 21.90
CA LEU A 234 -5.21 -24.12 23.14
C LEU A 234 -6.17 -23.38 24.11
N SER A 235 -7.45 -23.26 23.76
CA SER A 235 -8.46 -22.57 24.58
C SER A 235 -9.63 -23.49 24.90
N ASP A 236 -10.20 -23.31 26.10
CA ASP A 236 -11.39 -24.02 26.57
C ASP A 236 -12.68 -23.46 25.94
N LYS A 237 -13.83 -24.06 26.30
CA LYS A 237 -15.16 -23.59 25.89
C LYS A 237 -15.40 -22.18 26.47
N THR A 238 -15.91 -21.26 25.67
CA THR A 238 -16.22 -19.88 26.10
C THR A 238 -17.66 -19.53 25.75
N ILE A 239 -18.32 -18.65 26.52
CA ILE A 239 -19.69 -18.23 26.21
C ILE A 239 -19.63 -17.01 25.29
N VAL A 240 -20.15 -17.16 24.07
CA VAL A 240 -20.24 -16.07 23.08
C VAL A 240 -21.71 -15.95 22.67
N ASN A 241 -22.33 -14.81 22.95
CA ASN A 241 -23.76 -14.53 22.68
C ASN A 241 -24.72 -15.57 23.29
N GLY A 242 -24.54 -15.91 24.57
CA GLY A 242 -25.44 -16.81 25.32
C GLY A 242 -25.35 -18.29 24.94
N LYS A 243 -24.40 -18.68 24.09
CA LYS A 243 -24.15 -20.07 23.67
C LYS A 243 -22.70 -20.47 23.99
N ASN A 244 -22.48 -21.72 24.40
CA ASN A 244 -21.13 -22.25 24.65
C ASN A 244 -20.39 -22.51 23.33
N GLU A 245 -19.36 -21.72 22.99
CA GLU A 245 -18.49 -21.81 21.80
C GLU A 245 -17.16 -22.56 22.07
N GLU A 246 -16.67 -23.41 21.15
CA GLU A 246 -15.37 -24.11 21.27
C GLU A 246 -14.59 -24.30 19.95
N VAL A 247 -13.25 -24.32 20.02
CA VAL A 247 -12.33 -24.48 18.86
C VAL A 247 -12.22 -25.93 18.37
N GLN A 248 -12.24 -26.11 17.05
CA GLN A 248 -12.08 -27.42 16.40
C GLN A 248 -10.62 -27.77 16.08
N ASN A 249 -10.23 -29.03 16.31
CA ASN A 249 -8.93 -29.58 15.90
C ASN A 249 -9.01 -30.11 14.46
N GLY A 250 -7.92 -30.12 13.70
CA GLY A 250 -7.95 -30.58 12.30
C GLY A 250 -6.60 -30.60 11.58
N TYR A 251 -6.60 -30.81 10.26
CA TYR A 251 -5.39 -30.75 9.41
C TYR A 251 -5.73 -30.30 7.97
N ASP A 252 -4.72 -29.78 7.25
CA ASP A 252 -4.82 -29.47 5.82
C ASP A 252 -3.56 -29.89 5.03
N ILE A 253 -3.78 -30.19 3.74
CA ILE A 253 -2.74 -30.52 2.75
C ILE A 253 -2.93 -29.59 1.55
N ARG A 254 -1.88 -28.87 1.16
CA ARG A 254 -1.89 -27.92 0.03
C ARG A 254 -0.83 -28.27 -0.99
N LEU A 255 -1.25 -28.41 -2.24
CA LEU A 255 -0.40 -28.65 -3.39
C LEU A 255 -0.50 -27.45 -4.35
N THR A 256 0.63 -26.96 -4.84
CA THR A 256 0.71 -25.87 -5.82
C THR A 256 1.69 -26.24 -6.92
N GLY A 257 1.30 -26.08 -8.18
CA GLY A 257 2.14 -26.41 -9.34
C GLY A 257 2.07 -25.36 -10.43
N GLN A 258 3.20 -25.10 -11.09
CA GLN A 258 3.24 -24.28 -12.30
C GLN A 258 2.55 -24.99 -13.47
N ILE A 259 1.79 -24.27 -14.27
CA ILE A 259 1.14 -24.85 -15.46
C ILE A 259 2.20 -24.99 -16.59
N PRO A 260 2.28 -26.14 -17.28
CA PRO A 260 3.23 -26.33 -18.38
C PRO A 260 3.13 -25.21 -19.43
N TYR A 261 4.29 -24.70 -19.88
CA TYR A 261 4.44 -23.61 -20.86
C TYR A 261 3.92 -22.22 -20.44
N LEU A 262 3.28 -22.09 -19.27
CA LEU A 262 2.73 -20.83 -18.78
C LEU A 262 3.51 -20.38 -17.52
N PRO A 263 4.63 -19.63 -17.68
CA PRO A 263 5.44 -19.17 -16.55
C PRO A 263 4.69 -18.24 -15.58
N TRP A 264 3.62 -17.62 -16.05
CA TRP A 264 2.78 -16.69 -15.30
C TRP A 264 1.59 -17.34 -14.57
N ALA A 265 1.36 -18.65 -14.73
CA ALA A 265 0.17 -19.33 -14.18
C ALA A 265 0.49 -20.53 -13.28
N LYS A 266 -0.30 -20.69 -12.21
CA LYS A 266 -0.21 -21.82 -11.25
C LYS A 266 -1.59 -22.41 -10.95
N ILE A 267 -1.62 -23.70 -10.65
CA ILE A 267 -2.78 -24.40 -10.10
C ILE A 267 -2.55 -24.70 -8.62
N ARG A 268 -3.58 -24.50 -7.80
CA ARG A 268 -3.60 -24.72 -6.35
C ARG A 268 -4.69 -25.71 -5.99
N ALA A 269 -4.37 -26.72 -5.19
CA ALA A 269 -5.32 -27.71 -4.67
C ALA A 269 -5.13 -27.88 -3.16
N THR A 270 -6.22 -27.80 -2.39
CA THR A 270 -6.21 -27.96 -0.93
C THR A 270 -7.23 -29.00 -0.51
N GLN A 271 -6.87 -29.90 0.40
CA GLN A 271 -7.77 -30.81 1.10
C GLN A 271 -7.66 -30.52 2.60
N TYR A 272 -8.79 -30.43 3.31
CA TYR A 272 -8.81 -30.20 4.75
C TYR A 272 -9.82 -31.09 5.48
N TYR A 273 -9.60 -31.27 6.78
CA TYR A 273 -10.45 -32.02 7.70
C TYR A 273 -10.49 -31.36 9.09
N TRP A 274 -11.68 -31.21 9.67
CA TRP A 274 -11.93 -30.67 11.00
C TRP A 274 -12.80 -31.62 11.82
N LYS A 275 -12.44 -31.83 13.09
CA LYS A 275 -13.15 -32.71 14.02
C LYS A 275 -14.22 -31.92 14.79
N GLY A 276 -15.47 -32.35 14.68
CA GLY A 276 -16.58 -31.84 15.52
C GLY A 276 -16.47 -32.34 16.95
N ARG A 277 -16.78 -31.50 17.94
CA ARG A 277 -16.77 -31.85 19.38
C ARG A 277 -18.17 -32.08 19.92
N GLN A 278 -19.17 -31.34 19.42
CA GLN A 278 -20.59 -31.51 19.74
C GLN A 278 -21.46 -31.90 18.53
N GLY A 279 -20.99 -31.68 17.29
CA GLY A 279 -21.64 -31.99 16.01
C GLY A 279 -20.76 -32.78 15.04
N ALA A 280 -21.16 -32.88 13.76
CA ALA A 280 -20.52 -33.72 12.75
C ALA A 280 -19.11 -33.22 12.32
N ASN A 281 -18.24 -34.15 11.90
CA ASN A 281 -16.93 -33.83 11.32
C ASN A 281 -17.09 -33.15 9.95
N ILE A 282 -16.12 -32.29 9.58
CA ILE A 282 -16.15 -31.52 8.34
C ILE A 282 -14.95 -31.87 7.48
N SER A 283 -15.17 -32.32 6.25
CA SER A 283 -14.12 -32.47 5.23
C SER A 283 -14.43 -31.60 4.02
N GLY A 284 -13.39 -31.15 3.32
CA GLY A 284 -13.58 -30.34 2.11
C GLY A 284 -12.34 -30.20 1.24
N ASN A 285 -12.58 -29.68 0.03
CA ASN A 285 -11.61 -29.50 -1.04
C ASN A 285 -11.70 -28.09 -1.64
N VAL A 286 -10.55 -27.54 -2.04
CA VAL A 286 -10.44 -26.25 -2.73
C VAL A 286 -9.57 -26.41 -3.96
N LEU A 287 -10.05 -25.93 -5.12
CA LEU A 287 -9.29 -25.88 -6.37
C LEU A 287 -9.23 -24.44 -6.87
N GLY A 288 -8.03 -23.93 -7.13
CA GLY A 288 -7.80 -22.55 -7.54
C GLY A 288 -6.79 -22.43 -8.69
N PHE A 289 -6.96 -21.38 -9.48
CA PHE A 289 -6.06 -20.93 -10.53
C PHE A 289 -5.49 -19.57 -10.13
N GLU A 290 -4.16 -19.45 -10.05
CA GLU A 290 -3.44 -18.21 -9.77
C GLU A 290 -2.74 -17.71 -11.03
N THR A 291 -2.93 -16.43 -11.34
CA THR A 291 -2.22 -15.71 -12.41
C THR A 291 -1.41 -14.55 -11.84
N GLN A 292 -0.18 -14.40 -12.31
CA GLN A 292 0.66 -13.25 -12.02
C GLN A 292 0.31 -12.12 -13.00
N ILE A 293 -0.11 -10.97 -12.48
CA ILE A 293 -0.52 -9.80 -13.27
C ILE A 293 0.68 -8.86 -13.47
N SER A 294 1.49 -8.67 -12.43
CA SER A 294 2.73 -7.89 -12.44
C SER A 294 3.76 -8.53 -11.50
N ASP A 295 4.94 -7.95 -11.37
CA ASP A 295 5.94 -8.39 -10.39
C ASP A 295 5.39 -8.36 -8.95
N SER A 296 4.49 -7.42 -8.67
CA SER A 296 3.90 -7.18 -7.34
C SER A 296 2.45 -7.66 -7.20
N THR A 297 1.72 -7.92 -8.29
CA THR A 297 0.27 -8.21 -8.26
C THR A 297 -0.07 -9.62 -8.74
N ARG A 298 -0.92 -10.34 -7.98
CA ARG A 298 -1.43 -11.69 -8.30
C ARG A 298 -2.94 -11.76 -8.14
N LEU A 299 -3.61 -12.50 -9.03
CA LEU A 299 -5.03 -12.80 -8.95
C LEU A 299 -5.24 -14.31 -8.86
N GLU A 300 -6.00 -14.74 -7.86
CA GLU A 300 -6.42 -16.13 -7.67
C GLU A 300 -7.94 -16.23 -7.80
N ILE A 301 -8.41 -17.17 -8.60
CA ILE A 301 -9.84 -17.48 -8.75
C ILE A 301 -9.99 -18.98 -8.49
N GLY A 302 -10.94 -19.36 -7.65
CA GLY A 302 -11.10 -20.76 -7.26
C GLY A 302 -12.50 -21.09 -6.78
N SER A 303 -12.66 -22.36 -6.43
CA SER A 303 -13.89 -22.87 -5.86
C SER A 303 -13.60 -23.86 -4.74
N SER A 304 -14.41 -23.80 -3.70
CA SER A 304 -14.38 -24.69 -2.55
C SER A 304 -15.67 -25.51 -2.48
N ASN A 305 -15.53 -26.77 -2.08
CA ASN A 305 -16.64 -27.67 -1.82
C ASN A 305 -16.40 -28.38 -0.48
N ASN A 306 -17.42 -28.49 0.36
CA ASN A 306 -17.33 -29.19 1.64
C ASN A 306 -18.61 -29.99 1.93
N ASP A 307 -18.52 -30.95 2.85
CA ASP A 307 -19.59 -31.93 3.08
C ASP A 307 -20.85 -31.34 3.76
N ASN A 308 -20.85 -30.05 4.15
CA ASN A 308 -21.89 -29.39 4.92
C ASN A 308 -22.44 -28.09 4.25
N SER A 309 -22.00 -27.74 3.05
CA SER A 309 -22.48 -26.56 2.31
C SER A 309 -22.38 -26.75 0.80
N ASP A 310 -23.11 -25.93 0.06
CA ASP A 310 -22.98 -25.86 -1.39
C ASP A 310 -21.59 -25.37 -1.82
N ARG A 311 -21.25 -25.65 -3.09
CA ARG A 311 -20.00 -25.25 -3.70
C ARG A 311 -19.92 -23.73 -3.83
N GLU A 312 -18.91 -23.14 -3.21
CA GLU A 312 -18.66 -21.70 -3.24
C GLU A 312 -17.55 -21.34 -4.24
N THR A 313 -17.67 -20.19 -4.89
CA THR A 313 -16.65 -19.61 -5.78
C THR A 313 -16.05 -18.37 -5.13
N TYR A 314 -14.74 -18.17 -5.28
CA TYR A 314 -14.05 -17.00 -4.72
C TYR A 314 -13.04 -16.40 -5.70
N ALA A 315 -12.77 -15.12 -5.51
CA ALA A 315 -11.65 -14.39 -6.11
C ALA A 315 -10.84 -13.68 -5.03
N ARG A 316 -9.51 -13.65 -5.19
CA ARG A 316 -8.55 -13.01 -4.30
C ARG A 316 -7.50 -12.25 -5.10
N LEU A 317 -7.29 -10.98 -4.73
CA LEU A 317 -6.24 -10.13 -5.26
C LEU A 317 -5.15 -9.93 -4.20
N SER A 318 -3.89 -10.17 -4.56
CA SER A 318 -2.74 -10.01 -3.67
C SER A 318 -1.74 -9.02 -4.25
N VAL A 319 -1.22 -8.13 -3.40
CA VAL A 319 -0.25 -7.07 -3.72
C VAL A 319 0.94 -7.15 -2.77
N LEU A 320 2.14 -7.29 -3.34
CA LEU A 320 3.42 -7.34 -2.64
C LEU A 320 3.98 -5.92 -2.43
N LEU A 321 4.53 -5.62 -1.26
CA LEU A 321 5.12 -4.32 -0.93
C LEU A 321 6.65 -4.42 -0.69
N PRO A 322 7.43 -3.36 -1.00
CA PRO A 322 7.01 -2.10 -1.62
C PRO A 322 6.77 -2.25 -3.14
N VAL A 323 5.82 -1.48 -3.69
CA VAL A 323 5.53 -1.45 -5.14
C VAL A 323 6.49 -0.48 -5.83
N GLU A 324 7.77 -0.83 -5.88
CA GLU A 324 8.77 -0.02 -6.59
C GLU A 324 9.14 -0.68 -7.93
N LYS A 325 8.97 0.07 -9.03
CA LYS A 325 9.28 -0.38 -10.41
C LYS A 325 8.51 -1.64 -10.86
N ASP A 326 7.21 -1.68 -10.57
CA ASP A 326 6.34 -2.82 -10.89
C ASP A 326 6.15 -2.99 -12.42
N LYS A 327 6.63 -4.11 -12.99
CA LYS A 327 6.48 -4.40 -14.42
C LYS A 327 5.27 -5.31 -14.65
N PRO A 328 4.43 -5.02 -15.66
CA PRO A 328 3.33 -5.91 -16.01
C PRO A 328 3.88 -7.24 -16.54
N THR A 329 3.19 -8.33 -16.21
CA THR A 329 3.58 -9.68 -16.64
C THR A 329 3.37 -9.80 -18.14
N ASN A 330 4.41 -10.24 -18.86
CA ASN A 330 4.27 -10.58 -20.26
C ASN A 330 3.63 -11.96 -20.38
N PHE A 331 2.36 -12.03 -20.78
CA PHE A 331 1.56 -13.26 -20.88
C PHE A 331 1.96 -14.16 -22.06
N ILE A 332 3.24 -14.54 -22.14
CA ILE A 332 3.77 -15.40 -23.19
C ILE A 332 3.48 -16.88 -22.91
N VAL A 333 3.28 -17.64 -23.99
CA VAL A 333 3.34 -19.11 -23.95
C VAL A 333 4.76 -19.51 -24.32
N ASP A 334 5.47 -20.08 -23.36
CA ASP A 334 6.89 -20.41 -23.49
C ASP A 334 7.10 -21.65 -24.36
N ASP A 335 8.30 -21.79 -24.94
CA ASP A 335 8.66 -22.97 -25.75
C ASP A 335 9.12 -24.15 -24.86
N LYS A 336 9.48 -23.88 -23.60
CA LYS A 336 9.88 -24.87 -22.60
C LYS A 336 8.81 -25.05 -21.51
N PRO A 337 8.43 -26.29 -21.17
CA PRO A 337 7.58 -26.52 -20.01
C PRO A 337 8.36 -26.19 -18.73
N PHE A 338 7.71 -25.56 -17.75
CA PHE A 338 8.29 -25.23 -16.45
C PHE A 338 9.57 -24.38 -16.51
N LYS A 339 9.57 -23.31 -17.32
CA LYS A 339 10.70 -22.38 -17.48
C LYS A 339 11.37 -21.96 -16.17
N SER A 340 10.61 -21.91 -15.07
CA SER A 340 11.10 -21.59 -13.73
C SER A 340 12.00 -22.68 -13.11
N SER A 341 12.51 -23.66 -13.86
CA SER A 341 13.32 -24.80 -13.36
C SER A 341 14.72 -24.45 -12.79
N SER A 342 14.94 -23.20 -12.37
CA SER A 342 16.20 -22.74 -11.77
C SER A 342 16.42 -23.29 -10.35
N LYS A 343 17.64 -23.10 -9.83
CA LYS A 343 17.96 -23.37 -8.41
C LYS A 343 17.07 -22.49 -7.51
N MET A 344 16.54 -23.11 -6.47
CA MET A 344 15.81 -22.48 -5.36
C MET A 344 16.76 -21.61 -4.53
N GLN A 345 16.26 -20.47 -4.04
CA GLN A 345 17.00 -19.60 -3.13
C GLN A 345 16.18 -19.35 -1.87
N LEU A 346 16.80 -19.48 -0.69
CA LEU A 346 16.14 -19.17 0.60
C LEU A 346 15.81 -17.67 0.72
N SER A 347 16.53 -16.81 -0.01
CA SER A 347 16.29 -15.37 -0.08
C SER A 347 15.00 -14.96 -0.78
N GLU A 348 14.29 -15.90 -1.45
CA GLU A 348 12.96 -15.63 -2.02
C GLU A 348 11.86 -15.48 -0.95
N LEU A 349 12.16 -15.89 0.30
CA LEU A 349 11.26 -15.78 1.46
C LEU A 349 9.82 -16.20 1.13
N LYS A 350 9.63 -17.38 0.53
CA LYS A 350 8.29 -17.90 0.18
C LYS A 350 7.42 -18.04 1.43
N TRP A 351 6.13 -17.78 1.33
CA TRP A 351 5.20 -17.91 2.46
C TRP A 351 5.09 -19.35 2.96
N VAL A 352 4.91 -19.53 4.27
CA VAL A 352 4.37 -20.79 4.81
C VAL A 352 2.88 -20.81 4.56
N GLU A 353 2.40 -21.78 3.80
CA GLU A 353 0.99 -21.90 3.40
C GLU A 353 0.22 -22.81 4.36
N ARG A 354 -0.74 -22.23 5.09
CA ARG A 354 -1.59 -22.89 6.10
C ARG A 354 -2.97 -22.22 6.20
N SER A 355 -3.90 -22.82 6.94
CA SER A 355 -5.20 -22.25 7.29
C SER A 355 -5.05 -21.23 8.42
N ASN A 356 -5.32 -19.96 8.14
CA ASN A 356 -5.03 -18.86 9.06
C ASN A 356 -6.24 -18.37 9.88
N VAL A 357 -7.42 -18.96 9.70
CA VAL A 357 -8.65 -18.63 10.46
C VAL A 357 -8.97 -19.75 11.45
N ILE A 358 -9.37 -19.40 12.68
CA ILE A 358 -9.81 -20.35 13.72
C ILE A 358 -11.27 -20.79 13.45
N ARG A 359 -11.55 -22.10 13.52
CA ARG A 359 -12.90 -22.68 13.31
C ARG A 359 -13.55 -23.07 14.65
N VAL A 360 -14.86 -22.80 14.83
CA VAL A 360 -15.59 -22.91 16.12
C VAL A 360 -17.02 -23.57 16.08
N GLU A 361 -17.59 -23.96 17.25
CA GLU A 361 -18.87 -24.71 17.46
C GLU A 361 -19.70 -24.29 18.75
N LYS A 362 -21.08 -24.22 18.80
CA LYS A 362 -21.98 -23.55 19.86
C LYS A 362 -23.11 -24.42 20.63
N ALA A 363 -23.54 -24.24 21.95
CA ALA A 363 -24.58 -25.04 22.81
C ALA A 363 -25.74 -24.32 23.72
N LYS A 364 -26.69 -25.00 24.51
CA LYS A 364 -28.00 -24.53 25.27
C LYS A 364 -28.24 -24.91 26.87
N ASN A 365 -29.09 -24.24 27.78
CA ASN A 365 -29.13 -24.15 29.37
C ASN A 365 -30.48 -24.38 30.32
N ASN A 366 -30.50 -24.27 31.74
CA ASN A 366 -31.49 -24.73 32.90
C ASN A 366 -31.84 -23.82 34.24
N ASN A 367 -32.97 -23.94 35.09
CA ASN A 367 -33.38 -23.19 36.43
C ASN A 367 -34.57 -23.74 37.44
N THR A 368 -34.86 -23.21 38.72
CA THR A 368 -35.81 -23.64 39.91
C THR A 368 -37.13 -22.79 40.30
N ALA A 369 -38.19 -23.30 41.04
CA ALA A 369 -39.57 -22.69 41.32
C ALA A 369 -40.24 -22.79 42.77
N ILE A 370 -41.24 -21.91 43.14
CA ILE A 370 -42.04 -21.79 44.43
C ILE A 370 -43.56 -21.50 44.18
N ILE A 371 -44.51 -21.91 45.07
CA ILE A 371 -45.99 -21.65 45.01
C ILE A 371 -46.55 -21.10 46.38
N GLY A 372 -47.42 -20.06 46.40
CA GLY A 372 -47.79 -19.20 47.58
C GLY A 372 -49.00 -19.59 48.48
N ALA A 373 -49.39 -18.74 49.47
CA ALA A 373 -50.33 -19.00 50.60
C ALA A 373 -51.78 -18.44 50.51
N PHE A 374 -52.80 -19.29 50.77
CA PHE A 374 -54.26 -18.99 50.85
C PHE A 374 -54.72 -18.80 52.29
N LYS A 375 -55.73 -17.95 52.54
CA LYS A 375 -56.68 -18.26 53.63
C LYS A 375 -57.73 -19.19 53.04
N GLY A 376 -57.97 -20.31 53.73
CA GLY A 376 -58.61 -21.51 53.19
C GLY A 376 -57.73 -22.76 53.22
N ALA A 377 -56.50 -22.62 53.71
CA ALA A 377 -55.55 -23.73 53.81
C ALA A 377 -55.97 -24.75 54.88
N VAL A 378 -55.79 -26.04 54.58
CA VAL A 378 -56.21 -27.15 55.46
C VAL A 378 -55.19 -27.36 56.60
N GLU A 379 -55.62 -27.09 57.83
CA GLU A 379 -54.83 -27.26 59.05
C GLU A 379 -54.78 -28.73 59.50
N GLY A 380 -53.59 -29.20 59.88
CA GLY A 380 -53.39 -30.54 60.43
C GLY A 380 -53.62 -31.69 59.43
N ALA A 381 -53.66 -31.39 58.13
CA ALA A 381 -53.71 -32.40 57.08
C ALA A 381 -52.37 -33.13 56.98
N THR A 382 -52.41 -34.41 56.62
CA THR A 382 -51.20 -35.17 56.29
C THR A 382 -51.01 -35.08 54.78
N CYS A 383 -49.98 -34.37 54.34
CA CYS A 383 -49.65 -34.19 52.93
C CYS A 383 -48.50 -35.11 52.53
N GLU A 384 -48.71 -35.86 51.45
CA GLU A 384 -47.74 -36.79 50.89
C GLU A 384 -47.29 -36.28 49.52
N ALA A 385 -45.98 -36.16 49.33
CA ALA A 385 -45.36 -35.84 48.06
C ALA A 385 -44.70 -37.08 47.47
N THR A 386 -45.16 -37.51 46.29
CA THR A 386 -44.65 -38.70 45.60
C THR A 386 -44.00 -38.30 44.28
N ASP A 387 -42.73 -38.71 44.07
CA ASP A 387 -42.04 -38.49 42.79
C ASP A 387 -42.44 -39.52 41.73
N SER A 388 -41.98 -39.28 40.49
CA SER A 388 -42.24 -40.15 39.33
C SER A 388 -41.74 -41.59 39.48
N ASN A 389 -40.88 -41.87 40.47
CA ASN A 389 -40.34 -43.19 40.74
C ASN A 389 -41.06 -43.86 41.94
N GLY A 390 -42.16 -43.27 42.41
CA GLY A 390 -42.96 -43.76 43.53
C GLY A 390 -42.36 -43.47 44.91
N LYS A 391 -41.27 -42.70 44.99
CA LYS A 391 -40.68 -42.32 46.28
C LYS A 391 -41.58 -41.27 46.93
N THR A 392 -42.00 -41.52 48.17
CA THR A 392 -42.93 -40.63 48.89
C THR A 392 -42.27 -40.03 50.12
N ILE A 393 -42.56 -38.75 50.39
CA ILE A 393 -42.25 -38.07 51.64
C ILE A 393 -43.53 -37.45 52.18
N SER A 394 -43.88 -37.79 53.41
CA SER A 394 -45.09 -37.29 54.08
C SER A 394 -44.74 -36.27 55.16
N LYS A 395 -45.51 -35.18 55.23
CA LYS A 395 -45.36 -34.13 56.24
C LYS A 395 -46.73 -33.54 56.58
N ASN A 396 -46.98 -33.31 57.86
CA ASN A 396 -48.21 -32.68 58.30
C ASN A 396 -48.15 -31.17 58.07
N THR A 397 -49.31 -30.58 57.76
CA THR A 397 -49.46 -29.14 57.63
C THR A 397 -49.51 -28.47 59.01
N ASP A 398 -48.96 -27.26 59.09
CA ASP A 398 -49.07 -26.40 60.26
C ASP A 398 -50.47 -25.75 60.39
N ASP A 399 -50.62 -24.86 61.36
CA ASP A 399 -51.83 -24.07 61.63
C ASP A 399 -52.22 -23.11 60.49
N LYS A 400 -51.39 -23.01 59.45
CA LYS A 400 -51.60 -22.23 58.23
C LYS A 400 -51.72 -23.12 57.00
N GLY A 401 -51.86 -24.43 57.19
CA GLY A 401 -52.01 -25.41 56.12
C GLY A 401 -50.75 -25.58 55.25
N VAL A 402 -49.56 -25.30 55.78
CA VAL A 402 -48.28 -25.38 55.07
C VAL A 402 -47.44 -26.58 55.53
N ALA A 403 -46.87 -27.33 54.58
CA ALA A 403 -45.88 -28.37 54.84
C ALA A 403 -44.58 -28.09 54.06
N SER A 404 -43.43 -28.05 54.75
CA SER A 404 -42.13 -27.74 54.13
C SER A 404 -41.12 -28.88 54.30
N VAL A 405 -40.39 -29.19 53.22
CA VAL A 405 -39.32 -30.20 53.20
C VAL A 405 -38.07 -29.60 52.54
N ALA A 406 -36.99 -29.46 53.31
CA ALA A 406 -35.73 -28.94 52.82
C ALA A 406 -34.94 -30.03 52.09
N ASN A 407 -34.48 -29.74 50.87
CA ASN A 407 -33.70 -30.63 50.01
C ASN A 407 -34.21 -32.09 49.99
N PRO A 408 -35.48 -32.34 49.61
CA PRO A 408 -35.95 -33.70 49.51
C PRO A 408 -35.15 -34.43 48.43
N ALA A 409 -34.77 -35.67 48.73
CA ALA A 409 -33.99 -36.53 47.86
C ALA A 409 -34.84 -37.10 46.70
N PHE A 410 -35.64 -36.25 46.05
CA PHE A 410 -36.36 -36.56 44.82
C PHE A 410 -35.46 -36.24 43.62
N ALA A 411 -35.66 -36.97 42.51
CA ALA A 411 -35.10 -36.55 41.23
C ALA A 411 -35.81 -35.27 40.75
N THR A 412 -35.15 -34.48 39.91
CA THR A 412 -35.82 -33.34 39.27
C THR A 412 -36.94 -33.88 38.36
N GLY A 413 -38.19 -33.48 38.59
CA GLY A 413 -39.38 -34.05 37.94
C GLY A 413 -40.68 -33.73 38.70
N LEU A 414 -41.80 -34.39 38.36
CA LEU A 414 -43.08 -34.10 39.05
C LEU A 414 -43.07 -34.65 40.45
N LEU A 415 -43.64 -33.88 41.36
CA LEU A 415 -44.14 -34.36 42.62
C LEU A 415 -45.66 -34.28 42.61
N LEU A 416 -46.31 -35.40 42.84
CA LEU A 416 -47.75 -35.46 43.08
C LEU A 416 -48.02 -35.36 44.56
N LEU A 417 -49.04 -34.60 44.87
CA LEU A 417 -49.35 -34.20 46.22
C LEU A 417 -50.76 -34.62 46.54
N SER A 418 -50.88 -35.35 47.63
CA SER A 418 -52.17 -35.72 48.19
C SER A 418 -52.18 -35.31 49.65
N CYS A 419 -53.12 -34.44 49.99
CA CYS A 419 -53.38 -34.06 51.38
C CYS A 419 -54.70 -34.70 51.80
N SER A 420 -54.61 -35.56 52.80
CA SER A 420 -55.76 -36.25 53.37
C SER A 420 -55.85 -35.93 54.85
N SER A 421 -57.06 -36.00 55.41
CA SER A 421 -57.38 -35.59 56.79
C SER A 421 -57.16 -34.08 57.02
N GLY A 422 -57.17 -33.66 58.29
CA GLY A 422 -57.12 -32.26 58.67
C GLY A 422 -58.46 -31.57 58.57
N PHE A 423 -58.46 -30.30 58.94
CA PHE A 423 -59.66 -29.48 58.91
C PHE A 423 -59.36 -28.13 58.29
N TYR A 424 -60.33 -27.60 57.57
CA TYR A 424 -60.28 -26.21 57.14
C TYR A 424 -61.35 -25.42 57.89
N VAL A 425 -61.16 -24.11 57.93
CA VAL A 425 -62.19 -23.19 58.38
C VAL A 425 -62.98 -22.82 57.13
N ASP A 426 -64.23 -23.27 57.08
CA ASP A 426 -65.13 -22.95 55.97
C ASP A 426 -65.38 -21.45 55.95
N GLU A 427 -64.93 -20.79 54.88
CA GLU A 427 -65.01 -19.33 54.75
C GLU A 427 -66.45 -18.84 54.67
N ALA A 428 -67.39 -19.72 54.32
CA ALA A 428 -68.82 -19.43 54.20
C ALA A 428 -69.64 -19.79 55.44
N THR A 429 -69.04 -20.35 56.49
CA THR A 429 -69.73 -20.60 57.76
C THR A 429 -68.92 -20.19 59.00
N SER A 430 -67.64 -19.88 58.83
CA SER A 430 -66.65 -19.62 59.89
C SER A 430 -66.59 -20.72 60.96
N ALA A 431 -67.11 -21.92 60.67
CA ALA A 431 -67.14 -23.04 61.59
C ALA A 431 -65.71 -23.58 61.77
N PRO A 432 -65.16 -23.59 63.00
CA PRO A 432 -63.85 -24.16 63.23
C PRO A 432 -63.92 -25.68 63.07
N ARG A 433 -62.98 -26.22 62.29
CA ARG A 433 -62.71 -27.64 62.11
C ARG A 433 -63.75 -28.43 61.28
N VAL A 434 -63.99 -28.03 60.03
CA VAL A 434 -64.74 -28.86 59.05
C VAL A 434 -63.79 -29.86 58.40
N ALA A 435 -64.19 -31.14 58.33
CA ALA A 435 -63.35 -32.20 57.77
C ALA A 435 -63.07 -31.93 56.28
N SER A 436 -61.78 -31.86 55.92
CA SER A 436 -61.39 -31.58 54.54
C SER A 436 -61.67 -32.77 53.62
N PRO A 437 -62.18 -32.55 52.39
CA PRO A 437 -62.07 -33.55 51.33
C PRO A 437 -60.59 -33.84 51.01
N ILE A 438 -60.32 -34.94 50.30
CA ILE A 438 -58.96 -35.26 49.84
C ILE A 438 -58.58 -34.25 48.75
N LEU A 439 -57.53 -33.46 48.99
CA LEU A 439 -57.06 -32.43 48.06
C LEU A 439 -55.82 -32.91 47.32
N ARG A 440 -55.82 -32.74 45.98
CA ARG A 440 -54.71 -33.15 45.12
C ARG A 440 -54.10 -31.98 44.37
N ALA A 441 -52.79 -32.05 44.16
CA ALA A 441 -52.02 -31.10 43.35
C ALA A 441 -50.80 -31.78 42.71
N ALA A 442 -50.17 -31.12 41.74
CA ALA A 442 -48.92 -31.56 41.13
C ALA A 442 -47.94 -30.38 40.97
N ILE A 443 -46.67 -30.59 41.31
CA ILE A 443 -45.61 -29.55 41.27
C ILE A 443 -44.36 -30.05 40.53
N ASP A 444 -43.87 -29.28 39.56
CA ASP A 444 -42.61 -29.59 38.87
C ASP A 444 -41.38 -29.22 39.73
N TYR A 445 -40.75 -30.23 40.33
CA TYR A 445 -39.61 -30.07 41.22
C TYR A 445 -38.29 -30.07 40.42
N LYS A 446 -37.59 -28.94 40.40
CA LYS A 446 -36.33 -28.78 39.64
C LYS A 446 -35.07 -28.84 40.53
N GLY A 447 -35.19 -29.48 41.69
CA GLY A 447 -34.14 -29.57 42.71
C GLY A 447 -34.12 -28.34 43.63
N GLY A 448 -33.85 -28.55 44.92
CA GLY A 448 -33.84 -27.50 45.94
C GLY A 448 -34.80 -27.79 47.09
N SER A 449 -35.35 -26.77 47.75
CA SER A 449 -36.33 -26.98 48.82
C SER A 449 -37.77 -26.99 48.26
N VAL A 450 -38.66 -27.78 48.87
CA VAL A 450 -40.07 -27.88 48.47
C VAL A 450 -40.98 -27.35 49.58
N LYS A 451 -41.94 -26.49 49.20
CA LYS A 451 -42.95 -25.91 50.09
C LYS A 451 -44.36 -26.16 49.52
N LEU A 452 -45.25 -26.70 50.33
CA LEU A 452 -46.56 -27.23 49.94
C LEU A 452 -47.69 -26.54 50.70
N ILE A 453 -48.79 -26.20 50.01
CA ILE A 453 -49.97 -25.51 50.55
C ILE A 453 -51.23 -26.13 49.91
N ALA A 454 -52.22 -26.53 50.70
CA ALA A 454 -53.41 -27.29 50.24
C ALA A 454 -54.68 -26.42 50.13
N SER A 455 -55.42 -26.45 48.99
CA SER A 455 -56.64 -25.64 48.73
C SER A 455 -57.67 -26.30 47.78
N PRO A 456 -58.99 -25.99 47.90
CA PRO A 456 -60.05 -26.50 47.00
C PRO A 456 -59.91 -26.11 45.52
N LEU A 457 -59.31 -24.96 45.21
CA LEU A 457 -59.13 -24.52 43.82
C LEU A 457 -58.09 -25.37 43.07
N SER A 458 -57.08 -25.86 43.78
CA SER A 458 -56.11 -26.81 43.23
C SER A 458 -56.77 -28.14 42.86
N GLU A 459 -57.79 -28.55 43.60
CA GLU A 459 -58.58 -29.76 43.29
C GLU A 459 -59.44 -29.56 42.02
N ILE A 460 -60.04 -28.38 41.83
CA ILE A 460 -60.77 -28.05 40.58
C ILE A 460 -59.82 -28.08 39.38
N ALA A 461 -58.65 -27.43 39.48
CA ALA A 461 -57.66 -27.43 38.42
C ALA A 461 -57.09 -28.84 38.15
N TYR A 462 -56.85 -29.65 39.20
CA TYR A 462 -56.45 -31.04 39.08
C TYR A 462 -57.48 -31.88 38.30
N ARG A 463 -58.77 -31.68 38.59
CA ARG A 463 -59.86 -32.36 37.86
C ARG A 463 -59.97 -31.91 36.42
N LEU A 464 -59.82 -30.61 36.15
CA LEU A 464 -59.80 -30.03 34.81
C LEU A 464 -58.62 -30.48 33.95
N ALA A 465 -57.49 -30.74 34.60
CA ALA A 465 -56.30 -31.27 33.96
C ALA A 465 -56.38 -32.79 33.70
N GLY A 466 -57.50 -33.45 34.03
CA GLY A 466 -57.73 -34.87 33.75
C GLY A 466 -57.40 -35.82 34.91
N GLY A 467 -57.33 -35.32 36.15
CA GLY A 467 -56.87 -36.09 37.32
C GLY A 467 -57.55 -37.44 37.58
N SER A 468 -58.81 -37.64 37.16
CA SER A 468 -59.48 -38.95 37.26
C SER A 468 -58.88 -40.04 36.36
N ALA A 469 -58.28 -39.66 35.23
CA ALA A 469 -57.57 -40.58 34.34
C ALA A 469 -56.19 -40.96 34.90
N TYR A 470 -55.54 -40.02 35.58
CA TYR A 470 -54.28 -40.22 36.29
C TYR A 470 -54.44 -41.21 37.47
N ASP A 471 -55.45 -41.01 38.32
CA ASP A 471 -55.74 -41.91 39.47
C ASP A 471 -55.99 -43.37 39.03
N ALA A 472 -56.51 -43.59 37.81
CA ALA A 472 -56.73 -44.92 37.24
C ALA A 472 -55.48 -45.57 36.61
N GLN A 473 -54.45 -44.78 36.25
CA GLN A 473 -53.21 -45.24 35.59
C GLN A 473 -52.03 -45.43 36.55
N ARG A 474 -52.24 -45.12 37.85
CA ARG A 474 -51.27 -45.18 38.95
C ARG A 474 -50.47 -46.48 39.10
N SER A 475 -50.84 -47.56 38.40
CA SER A 475 -50.12 -48.84 38.40
C SER A 475 -49.05 -49.00 37.31
N THR A 476 -48.96 -48.12 36.30
CA THR A 476 -48.04 -48.29 35.14
C THR A 476 -47.69 -46.97 34.43
N GLU A 477 -47.05 -46.01 35.11
CA GLU A 477 -46.82 -44.66 34.54
C GLU A 477 -45.54 -44.53 33.69
N THR A 478 -45.66 -43.80 32.57
CA THR A 478 -44.56 -43.28 31.74
C THR A 478 -44.41 -41.77 31.97
N ALA A 479 -43.18 -41.25 31.92
CA ALA A 479 -42.84 -39.85 32.23
C ALA A 479 -43.66 -38.79 31.46
N THR A 480 -44.21 -39.16 30.30
CA THR A 480 -45.03 -38.31 29.42
C THR A 480 -46.39 -37.90 30.01
N VAL A 481 -47.14 -38.82 30.62
CA VAL A 481 -48.48 -38.51 31.20
C VAL A 481 -48.35 -37.54 32.38
N LEU A 482 -47.24 -37.68 33.09
CA LEU A 482 -46.90 -36.90 34.26
C LEU A 482 -46.49 -35.46 33.85
N ASP A 483 -45.64 -35.32 32.83
CA ASP A 483 -45.25 -34.00 32.30
C ASP A 483 -46.40 -33.25 31.62
N GLU A 484 -47.37 -33.94 31.02
CA GLU A 484 -48.60 -33.33 30.51
C GLU A 484 -49.51 -32.80 31.64
N LEU A 485 -49.70 -33.59 32.70
CA LEU A 485 -50.53 -33.18 33.83
C LEU A 485 -49.97 -31.93 34.55
N LYS A 486 -48.64 -31.79 34.64
CA LYS A 486 -47.96 -30.58 35.18
C LYS A 486 -48.34 -29.31 34.45
N ALA A 487 -48.13 -29.31 33.13
CA ALA A 487 -48.34 -28.15 32.29
C ALA A 487 -49.82 -27.76 32.34
N ASN A 488 -50.70 -28.76 32.25
CA ASN A 488 -52.14 -28.58 32.29
C ASN A 488 -52.63 -27.99 33.61
N ILE A 489 -52.16 -28.44 34.77
CA ILE A 489 -52.63 -27.92 36.07
C ILE A 489 -52.24 -26.45 36.26
N SER A 490 -51.01 -26.06 35.91
CA SER A 490 -50.56 -24.67 36.03
C SER A 490 -51.39 -23.72 35.17
N ASP A 491 -51.64 -24.11 33.91
CA ASP A 491 -52.43 -23.32 32.98
C ASP A 491 -53.90 -23.26 33.39
N LYS A 492 -54.45 -24.39 33.88
CA LYS A 492 -55.84 -24.45 34.36
C LYS A 492 -56.07 -23.66 35.64
N ASN A 493 -55.08 -23.54 36.52
CA ASN A 493 -55.15 -22.67 37.69
C ASN A 493 -55.31 -21.20 37.29
N ALA A 494 -54.51 -20.72 36.33
CA ALA A 494 -54.62 -19.34 35.83
C ALA A 494 -55.93 -19.11 35.07
N GLU A 495 -56.41 -20.14 34.37
CA GLU A 495 -57.66 -20.09 33.61
C GLU A 495 -58.89 -20.00 34.51
N VAL A 496 -58.95 -20.81 35.56
CA VAL A 496 -59.99 -20.73 36.59
C VAL A 496 -59.94 -19.38 37.30
N ALA A 497 -58.77 -18.75 37.49
CA ALA A 497 -58.68 -17.41 38.09
C ALA A 497 -59.25 -16.35 37.17
N SER A 498 -58.93 -16.45 35.88
CA SER A 498 -59.33 -15.48 34.87
C SER A 498 -60.83 -15.53 34.59
N VAL A 499 -61.41 -16.72 34.43
CA VAL A 499 -62.83 -16.87 34.05
C VAL A 499 -63.78 -16.43 35.15
N PHE A 500 -63.35 -16.59 36.40
CA PHE A 500 -64.11 -16.16 37.56
C PHE A 500 -63.81 -14.70 37.95
N GLY A 501 -63.28 -13.89 37.03
CA GLY A 501 -63.17 -12.43 37.21
C GLY A 501 -62.19 -12.00 38.31
N ILE A 502 -61.27 -12.89 38.68
CA ILE A 502 -60.21 -12.66 39.66
C ILE A 502 -58.84 -12.70 38.95
N SER A 503 -58.77 -12.04 37.79
CA SER A 503 -57.55 -12.00 36.97
C SER A 503 -56.38 -11.36 37.73
N GLY A 504 -55.18 -11.92 37.60
CA GLY A 504 -53.99 -11.48 38.33
C GLY A 504 -53.91 -12.01 39.77
N VAL A 505 -54.92 -12.75 40.22
CA VAL A 505 -54.84 -13.55 41.42
C VAL A 505 -54.15 -14.86 41.07
N ASP A 506 -52.86 -14.92 41.34
CA ASP A 506 -52.16 -16.20 41.53
C ASP A 506 -52.87 -16.86 42.71
N PHE A 507 -53.63 -17.95 42.47
CA PHE A 507 -54.59 -18.40 43.47
C PHE A 507 -53.95 -18.56 44.80
N THR A 508 -52.77 -19.20 44.82
CA THR A 508 -51.48 -18.88 45.50
C THR A 508 -51.34 -17.62 46.40
N LYS A 509 -52.21 -16.60 46.41
CA LYS A 509 -52.15 -15.45 47.33
C LYS A 509 -53.47 -14.85 47.90
N THR A 510 -54.66 -15.44 47.74
CA THR A 510 -55.95 -14.81 48.14
C THR A 510 -56.67 -15.38 49.38
N ILE A 511 -57.67 -14.62 49.86
CA ILE A 511 -58.48 -14.88 51.06
C ILE A 511 -59.98 -14.75 50.67
N PRO A 512 -60.80 -15.80 50.77
CA PRO A 512 -62.26 -15.71 50.54
C PRO A 512 -63.06 -15.19 51.74
N ALA A 513 -64.27 -14.67 51.49
CA ALA A 513 -65.23 -14.16 52.47
C ALA A 513 -66.62 -14.85 52.33
N ASP A 514 -67.40 -14.86 53.42
CA ASP A 514 -68.57 -15.71 53.66
C ASP A 514 -69.79 -15.47 52.72
N ILE A 515 -70.28 -16.54 52.08
CA ILE A 515 -71.43 -16.51 51.14
C ILE A 515 -72.79 -16.86 51.78
N PHE A 516 -72.83 -17.48 52.96
CA PHE A 516 -74.06 -18.02 53.54
C PHE A 516 -74.65 -17.17 54.67
N THR A 517 -73.96 -16.12 55.14
CA THR A 517 -74.50 -15.20 56.17
C THR A 517 -74.64 -13.74 55.73
N THR A 518 -74.02 -13.36 54.61
CA THR A 518 -74.24 -12.06 53.96
C THR A 518 -74.93 -12.33 52.63
N LYS A 519 -75.94 -11.52 52.23
CA LYS A 519 -76.33 -11.49 50.80
C LYS A 519 -75.02 -11.32 50.04
N ALA A 520 -74.68 -12.26 49.15
CA ALA A 520 -73.65 -12.02 48.17
C ALA A 520 -73.92 -10.61 47.64
N PHE A 521 -72.96 -9.70 47.75
CA PHE A 521 -73.15 -8.38 47.15
C PHE A 521 -73.62 -8.67 45.73
N ALA A 522 -74.65 -7.98 45.25
CA ALA A 522 -75.11 -8.11 43.87
C ALA A 522 -74.05 -7.62 42.86
N ASN A 523 -72.79 -7.52 43.29
CA ASN A 523 -71.60 -7.33 42.50
C ASN A 523 -71.14 -8.66 41.90
N ALA A 524 -70.23 -8.57 40.92
CA ALA A 524 -69.72 -9.72 40.21
C ALA A 524 -69.04 -10.75 41.15
N THR A 525 -68.27 -10.29 42.14
CA THR A 525 -67.44 -11.15 43.01
C THR A 525 -68.24 -12.11 43.89
N GLY A 526 -69.37 -11.68 44.46
CA GLY A 526 -70.22 -12.54 45.29
C GLY A 526 -70.98 -13.60 44.49
N LYS A 527 -71.42 -13.26 43.27
CA LYS A 527 -72.07 -14.19 42.34
C LYS A 527 -71.07 -15.25 41.83
N THR A 528 -69.83 -14.84 41.57
CA THR A 528 -68.73 -15.71 41.15
C THR A 528 -68.32 -16.73 42.23
N ALA A 529 -68.17 -16.31 43.48
CA ALA A 529 -67.74 -17.20 44.57
C ALA A 529 -68.75 -18.33 44.83
N ALA A 530 -70.06 -18.05 44.69
CA ALA A 530 -71.13 -19.03 44.83
C ALA A 530 -71.09 -20.13 43.75
N ILE A 531 -70.74 -19.77 42.50
CA ILE A 531 -70.63 -20.71 41.38
C ILE A 531 -69.41 -21.63 41.56
N LEU A 532 -68.28 -21.09 42.04
CA LEU A 532 -67.05 -21.85 42.29
C LEU A 532 -67.20 -22.92 43.39
N ALA A 533 -67.88 -22.58 44.49
CA ALA A 533 -68.10 -23.51 45.60
C ALA A 533 -69.02 -24.68 45.21
N ALA A 534 -70.10 -24.41 44.47
CA ALA A 534 -71.04 -25.43 43.99
C ALA A 534 -70.38 -26.45 43.03
N ILE A 535 -69.40 -25.99 42.24
CA ILE A 535 -68.65 -26.82 41.31
C ILE A 535 -67.66 -27.75 42.04
N SER A 536 -67.12 -27.32 43.19
CA SER A 536 -66.13 -28.09 43.97
C SER A 536 -66.72 -29.26 44.76
N GLU A 537 -68.00 -29.19 45.18
CA GLU A 537 -68.64 -30.21 46.02
C GLU A 537 -69.22 -31.41 45.24
N TYR A 538 -69.21 -31.34 43.91
CA TYR A 538 -69.92 -32.30 43.09
C TYR A 538 -69.12 -33.60 42.93
N THR A 539 -69.58 -34.68 43.56
CA THR A 539 -68.87 -35.97 43.57
C THR A 539 -68.95 -36.71 42.23
N THR A 540 -67.87 -37.39 41.88
CA THR A 540 -67.66 -38.06 40.60
C THR A 540 -68.56 -39.27 40.41
N THR A 541 -69.51 -39.18 39.49
CA THR A 541 -70.02 -40.37 38.79
C THR A 541 -70.16 -40.08 37.29
N ALA A 542 -69.13 -40.50 36.53
CA ALA A 542 -69.03 -40.62 35.07
C ALA A 542 -69.30 -39.39 34.17
N ALA A 543 -68.57 -39.34 33.05
CA ALA A 543 -68.61 -38.29 32.04
C ALA A 543 -69.97 -38.22 31.32
N THR A 544 -70.88 -37.47 31.91
CA THR A 544 -72.16 -37.06 31.31
C THR A 544 -72.22 -35.53 31.28
N PRO A 545 -73.14 -34.92 30.50
CA PRO A 545 -73.31 -33.46 30.41
C PRO A 545 -73.54 -32.75 31.75
N ASN A 546 -73.78 -33.51 32.82
CA ASN A 546 -73.99 -33.03 34.19
C ASN A 546 -72.76 -33.23 35.09
N SER A 547 -71.57 -33.49 34.50
CA SER A 547 -70.32 -33.64 35.24
C SER A 547 -69.60 -32.29 35.43
N PRO A 548 -68.87 -32.09 36.54
CA PRO A 548 -68.22 -30.81 36.83
C PRO A 548 -67.16 -30.45 35.80
N SER A 549 -66.36 -31.43 35.39
CA SER A 549 -65.31 -31.23 34.37
C SER A 549 -65.87 -30.83 33.00
N PHE A 550 -67.03 -31.36 32.59
CA PHE A 550 -67.70 -30.98 31.34
C PHE A 550 -68.27 -29.56 31.42
N THR A 551 -69.00 -29.26 32.50
CA THR A 551 -69.65 -27.95 32.70
C THR A 551 -68.62 -26.82 32.80
N ILE A 552 -67.51 -27.05 33.49
CA ILE A 552 -66.45 -26.06 33.62
C ILE A 552 -65.69 -25.89 32.30
N ALA A 553 -65.28 -26.97 31.61
CA ALA A 553 -64.53 -26.86 30.36
C ALA A 553 -65.33 -26.12 29.27
N ASP A 554 -66.65 -26.31 29.24
CA ASP A 554 -67.54 -25.66 28.29
C ASP A 554 -67.70 -24.15 28.58
N LEU A 555 -68.01 -23.75 29.83
CA LEU A 555 -68.12 -22.33 30.22
C LEU A 555 -66.82 -21.54 29.96
N LEU A 556 -65.68 -22.14 30.28
CA LEU A 556 -64.34 -21.56 30.19
C LEU A 556 -63.91 -21.35 28.74
N ASN A 557 -64.24 -22.31 27.87
CA ASN A 557 -63.97 -22.24 26.43
C ASN A 557 -64.93 -21.30 25.69
N LYS A 558 -66.06 -20.93 26.30
CA LYS A 558 -67.06 -20.04 25.72
C LYS A 558 -66.83 -18.57 26.06
N ILE A 559 -66.31 -18.28 27.27
CA ILE A 559 -65.92 -16.93 27.71
C ILE A 559 -64.64 -16.44 27.01
N LYS A 560 -63.69 -17.33 26.69
CA LYS A 560 -62.41 -16.97 26.07
C LYS A 560 -62.47 -16.52 24.61
N VAL A 561 -63.52 -16.89 23.88
CA VAL A 561 -63.54 -16.79 22.41
C VAL A 561 -64.47 -15.68 21.93
N GLY A 562 -65.25 -15.05 22.83
CA GLY A 562 -66.23 -14.02 22.49
C GLY A 562 -67.35 -14.48 21.54
N ASN A 563 -67.37 -15.77 21.19
CA ASN A 563 -68.42 -16.39 20.40
C ASN A 563 -69.58 -16.74 21.32
N ILE A 564 -70.45 -15.77 21.49
CA ILE A 564 -71.75 -15.99 22.09
C ILE A 564 -72.59 -16.74 21.05
N ASN A 565 -72.56 -18.06 21.06
CA ASN A 565 -73.41 -18.86 20.18
C ASN A 565 -74.77 -19.13 20.82
N THR A 566 -75.75 -19.46 19.98
CA THR A 566 -77.09 -19.93 20.39
C THR A 566 -77.02 -21.10 21.38
N GLU A 567 -75.93 -21.88 21.39
CA GLU A 567 -75.74 -23.03 22.29
C GLU A 567 -75.41 -22.63 23.75
N ILE A 568 -74.82 -21.46 24.01
CA ILE A 568 -74.62 -20.93 25.38
C ILE A 568 -75.95 -20.54 25.99
N ILE A 569 -76.77 -19.83 25.20
CA ILE A 569 -78.14 -19.46 25.57
C ILE A 569 -78.94 -20.74 25.84
N ASN A 570 -78.82 -21.75 24.98
CA ASN A 570 -79.49 -23.04 25.17
C ASN A 570 -78.99 -23.80 26.41
N GLY A 571 -77.68 -23.84 26.68
CA GLY A 571 -77.12 -24.54 27.85
C GLY A 571 -77.47 -23.87 29.19
N LEU A 572 -77.53 -22.54 29.24
CA LEU A 572 -78.02 -21.79 30.41
C LEU A 572 -79.53 -22.01 30.60
N ASN A 573 -80.30 -22.02 29.52
CA ASN A 573 -81.73 -22.36 29.54
C ASN A 573 -81.98 -23.80 30.04
N ASP A 574 -81.16 -24.77 29.62
CA ASP A 574 -81.24 -26.16 30.04
C ASP A 574 -80.86 -26.35 31.52
N PHE A 575 -79.85 -25.61 31.99
CA PHE A 575 -79.45 -25.57 33.41
C PHE A 575 -80.56 -25.01 34.31
N MET A 576 -81.25 -23.95 33.87
CA MET A 576 -82.39 -23.39 34.60
C MET A 576 -83.62 -24.31 34.62
N ALA A 577 -83.72 -25.27 33.69
CA ALA A 577 -84.87 -26.15 33.57
C ALA A 577 -84.85 -27.38 34.51
N ASN A 578 -83.73 -27.67 35.19
CA ASN A 578 -83.55 -28.92 35.94
C ASN A 578 -83.68 -28.74 37.47
N ASP A 579 -84.92 -28.79 37.98
CA ASP A 579 -85.29 -28.46 39.38
C ASP A 579 -84.90 -29.53 40.44
N ASN A 580 -84.38 -30.69 40.02
CA ASN A 580 -84.15 -31.85 40.90
C ASN A 580 -82.69 -32.03 41.37
N ALA A 581 -81.75 -31.15 40.99
CA ALA A 581 -80.33 -31.30 41.30
C ALA A 581 -79.88 -30.63 42.62
N ILE A 582 -80.74 -29.81 43.25
CA ILE A 582 -80.41 -29.10 44.49
C ILE A 582 -81.39 -29.57 45.56
N GLY A 583 -80.95 -30.50 46.41
CA GLY A 583 -81.77 -31.14 47.43
C GLY A 583 -82.55 -30.13 48.28
N GLY A 584 -83.83 -30.43 48.52
CA GLY A 584 -84.80 -29.53 49.13
C GLY A 584 -84.30 -28.87 50.42
N GLY A 585 -84.11 -27.55 50.38
CA GLY A 585 -83.75 -26.80 51.57
C GLY A 585 -83.45 -25.31 51.46
N LYS A 586 -83.35 -24.64 50.28
CA LYS A 586 -82.98 -23.20 50.22
C LYS A 586 -83.54 -22.41 49.02
N ALA A 587 -84.81 -21.99 49.08
CA ALA A 587 -85.53 -21.24 48.03
C ALA A 587 -84.92 -19.86 47.61
N ASN A 588 -84.01 -19.27 48.40
CA ASN A 588 -83.35 -18.00 48.05
C ASN A 588 -82.15 -18.15 47.11
N ILE A 589 -81.64 -19.38 46.92
CA ILE A 589 -80.50 -19.67 46.05
C ILE A 589 -80.97 -19.76 44.58
N ASP A 590 -82.14 -20.35 44.34
CA ASP A 590 -82.71 -20.49 42.99
C ASP A 590 -83.02 -19.15 42.30
N ASN A 591 -83.60 -18.17 43.02
CA ASN A 591 -83.97 -16.89 42.39
C ASN A 591 -82.76 -16.05 41.98
N ASN A 592 -81.69 -16.02 42.77
CA ASN A 592 -80.49 -15.24 42.44
C ASN A 592 -79.69 -15.85 41.27
N ILE A 593 -79.73 -17.19 41.14
CA ILE A 593 -79.09 -17.91 40.03
C ILE A 593 -79.91 -17.69 38.74
N ARG A 594 -81.24 -17.74 38.81
CA ARG A 594 -82.14 -17.49 37.66
C ARG A 594 -82.08 -16.05 37.15
N GLU A 595 -82.18 -15.05 38.04
CA GLU A 595 -82.08 -13.63 37.66
C GLU A 595 -80.70 -13.28 37.05
N ALA A 596 -79.63 -13.94 37.51
CA ALA A 596 -78.30 -13.75 36.93
C ALA A 596 -78.19 -14.37 35.53
N ALA A 597 -78.79 -15.53 35.29
CA ALA A 597 -78.78 -16.19 33.99
C ALA A 597 -79.63 -15.44 32.94
N ASP A 598 -80.82 -14.94 33.31
CA ASP A 598 -81.70 -14.18 32.41
C ASP A 598 -81.10 -12.85 31.94
N ALA A 599 -80.44 -12.12 32.84
CA ALA A 599 -79.77 -10.87 32.51
C ALA A 599 -78.62 -11.08 31.51
N ILE A 600 -77.86 -12.16 31.68
CA ILE A 600 -76.79 -12.55 30.77
C ILE A 600 -77.38 -12.85 29.39
N ILE A 601 -78.41 -13.70 29.29
CA ILE A 601 -79.02 -14.08 27.99
C ILE A 601 -79.49 -12.87 27.17
N LYS A 602 -80.02 -11.82 27.81
CA LYS A 602 -80.48 -10.62 27.12
C LYS A 602 -79.33 -9.82 26.50
N GLU A 603 -78.28 -9.53 27.28
CA GLU A 603 -77.09 -8.79 26.81
C GLU A 603 -76.40 -9.47 25.64
N LEU A 604 -76.39 -10.81 25.65
CA LEU A 604 -75.78 -11.64 24.62
C LEU A 604 -76.48 -11.55 23.25
N ASN A 605 -77.81 -11.34 23.22
CA ASN A 605 -78.57 -11.21 21.97
C ASN A 605 -78.37 -9.86 21.28
N ASP A 606 -78.29 -8.78 22.05
CA ASP A 606 -78.11 -7.41 21.52
C ASP A 606 -76.73 -7.23 20.84
N ILE A 607 -75.70 -7.91 21.37
CA ILE A 607 -74.35 -7.94 20.80
C ILE A 607 -74.33 -8.62 19.41
N LEU A 608 -75.00 -9.77 19.27
CA LEU A 608 -75.04 -10.52 18.00
C LEU A 608 -75.67 -9.72 16.86
N ALA A 609 -76.75 -8.97 17.14
CA ALA A 609 -77.42 -8.14 16.14
C ALA A 609 -76.50 -7.03 15.60
N SER A 610 -75.65 -6.47 16.46
CA SER A 610 -74.78 -5.34 16.11
C SER A 610 -73.53 -5.78 15.32
N ILE A 611 -72.96 -6.95 15.65
CA ILE A 611 -71.85 -7.55 14.88
C ILE A 611 -72.29 -7.85 13.45
N GLU A 612 -73.52 -8.34 13.25
CA GLU A 612 -74.04 -8.68 11.93
C GLU A 612 -74.17 -7.44 11.01
N ILE A 613 -74.45 -6.26 11.57
CA ILE A 613 -74.46 -5.00 10.82
C ILE A 613 -73.04 -4.65 10.33
N ILE A 614 -72.05 -4.72 11.21
CA ILE A 614 -70.64 -4.39 10.90
C ILE A 614 -70.08 -5.37 9.85
N LYS A 615 -70.43 -6.65 9.99
CA LYS A 615 -70.02 -7.72 9.06
C LYS A 615 -70.55 -7.49 7.65
N LYS A 616 -71.84 -7.16 7.51
CA LYS A 616 -72.45 -6.88 6.19
C LYS A 616 -71.81 -5.67 5.52
N TYR A 617 -71.47 -4.64 6.29
CA TYR A 617 -70.77 -3.48 5.78
C TYR A 617 -69.35 -3.79 5.29
N ALA A 618 -68.61 -4.67 5.99
CA ALA A 618 -67.30 -5.12 5.52
C ALA A 618 -67.38 -5.99 4.25
N ASP A 619 -68.42 -6.82 4.10
CA ASP A 619 -68.60 -7.65 2.90
C ASP A 619 -69.04 -6.84 1.66
N ASP A 620 -69.82 -5.77 1.83
CA ASP A 620 -70.27 -4.87 0.76
C ASP A 620 -70.65 -3.49 1.32
N ASP A 621 -69.70 -2.56 1.29
CA ASP A 621 -69.82 -1.18 1.79
C ASP A 621 -70.64 -0.27 0.86
N VAL A 622 -70.96 -0.75 -0.35
CA VAL A 622 -71.79 -0.04 -1.33
C VAL A 622 -73.27 -0.36 -1.11
N ALA A 623 -73.59 -1.61 -0.78
CA ALA A 623 -74.96 -2.07 -0.56
C ALA A 623 -75.47 -1.89 0.87
N ASN A 624 -74.59 -1.71 1.85
CA ASN A 624 -74.95 -1.58 3.27
C ASN A 624 -74.51 -0.22 3.84
N PRO A 625 -75.32 0.41 4.69
CA PRO A 625 -74.96 1.69 5.29
C PRO A 625 -73.76 1.54 6.23
N ALA A 626 -72.91 2.57 6.29
CA ALA A 626 -71.79 2.63 7.21
C ALA A 626 -72.26 2.52 8.68
N PRO A 627 -71.65 1.66 9.51
CA PRO A 627 -72.03 1.51 10.91
C PRO A 627 -71.85 2.82 11.67
N GLU A 628 -72.77 3.09 12.58
CA GLU A 628 -72.73 4.27 13.45
C GLU A 628 -71.95 3.96 14.74
N VAL A 629 -71.58 4.99 15.50
CA VAL A 629 -70.87 4.84 16.79
C VAL A 629 -71.60 3.88 17.72
N GLU A 630 -72.93 3.99 17.76
CA GLU A 630 -73.79 3.16 18.59
C GLU A 630 -73.77 1.68 18.15
N THR A 631 -73.61 1.39 16.85
CA THR A 631 -73.48 0.02 16.34
C THR A 631 -72.23 -0.67 16.90
N TYR A 632 -71.09 0.04 16.93
CA TYR A 632 -69.87 -0.49 17.54
C TYR A 632 -70.01 -0.67 19.05
N ALA A 633 -70.59 0.33 19.74
CA ALA A 633 -70.82 0.24 21.19
C ALA A 633 -71.71 -0.96 21.55
N ASN A 634 -72.80 -1.17 20.82
CA ASN A 634 -73.72 -2.29 21.03
C ASN A 634 -73.10 -3.64 20.64
N ALA A 635 -72.14 -3.67 19.70
CA ALA A 635 -71.34 -4.86 19.40
C ALA A 635 -70.27 -5.15 20.48
N GLY A 636 -70.20 -4.37 21.56
CA GLY A 636 -69.20 -4.48 22.61
C GLY A 636 -67.82 -3.94 22.21
N VAL A 637 -67.78 -3.04 21.21
CA VAL A 637 -66.56 -2.44 20.67
C VAL A 637 -66.44 -1.00 21.18
N TYR A 638 -65.33 -0.73 21.85
CA TYR A 638 -65.03 0.52 22.53
C TYR A 638 -64.03 1.36 21.75
N GLY A 639 -64.06 2.68 21.97
CA GLY A 639 -63.11 3.64 21.39
C GLY A 639 -63.58 4.27 20.08
N VAL A 640 -64.65 3.76 19.46
CA VAL A 640 -65.27 4.40 18.30
C VAL A 640 -66.04 5.64 18.77
N ILE A 641 -65.75 6.80 18.19
CA ILE A 641 -66.36 8.10 18.47
C ILE A 641 -66.54 8.86 17.16
N ALA A 642 -67.35 9.93 17.17
CA ALA A 642 -67.64 10.71 15.96
C ALA A 642 -66.40 11.26 15.22
N ARG A 643 -65.25 11.41 15.89
CA ARG A 643 -64.01 11.92 15.29
C ARG A 643 -63.21 10.87 14.52
N ASN A 644 -63.28 9.60 14.92
CA ASN A 644 -62.47 8.52 14.32
C ASN A 644 -63.29 7.50 13.53
N ILE A 645 -64.63 7.64 13.53
CA ILE A 645 -65.53 6.71 12.87
C ILE A 645 -65.30 6.59 11.36
N GLU A 646 -64.90 7.66 10.68
CA GLU A 646 -64.63 7.62 9.25
C GLU A 646 -63.39 6.78 8.92
N GLU A 647 -62.28 6.96 9.67
CA GLU A 647 -61.06 6.15 9.53
C GLU A 647 -61.33 4.68 9.90
N ILE A 648 -62.16 4.44 10.92
CA ILE A 648 -62.54 3.09 11.36
C ILE A 648 -63.43 2.40 10.33
N ASN A 649 -64.42 3.10 9.78
CA ASN A 649 -65.31 2.55 8.76
C ASN A 649 -64.54 2.26 7.46
N GLN A 650 -63.53 3.06 7.11
CA GLN A 650 -62.63 2.74 6.01
C GLN A 650 -61.81 1.47 6.30
N ALA A 651 -61.30 1.31 7.51
CA ALA A 651 -60.57 0.10 7.89
C ALA A 651 -61.47 -1.15 7.90
N VAL A 652 -62.73 -1.01 8.28
CA VAL A 652 -63.74 -2.10 8.23
C VAL A 652 -64.13 -2.43 6.79
N ALA A 653 -64.28 -1.44 5.91
CA ALA A 653 -64.55 -1.68 4.48
C ALA A 653 -63.34 -2.30 3.73
N ALA A 654 -62.13 -2.15 4.26
CA ALA A 654 -60.91 -2.71 3.69
C ALA A 654 -60.68 -4.19 4.04
N VAL A 655 -61.53 -4.80 4.86
CA VAL A 655 -61.44 -6.20 5.30
C VAL A 655 -62.71 -6.95 4.93
N THR A 656 -62.67 -8.28 4.98
CA THR A 656 -63.86 -9.11 4.70
C THR A 656 -64.76 -9.22 5.93
N GLY A 657 -66.05 -9.53 5.75
CA GLY A 657 -66.97 -9.76 6.87
C GLY A 657 -66.52 -10.89 7.80
N ALA A 658 -65.78 -11.88 7.30
CA ALA A 658 -65.16 -12.92 8.12
C ALA A 658 -64.05 -12.39 9.06
N GLU A 659 -63.47 -11.23 8.76
CA GLU A 659 -62.45 -10.57 9.59
C GLU A 659 -63.06 -9.63 10.63
N VAL A 660 -64.38 -9.44 10.63
CA VAL A 660 -65.14 -8.61 11.59
C VAL A 660 -66.39 -9.33 12.12
N ASP A 661 -66.43 -10.66 12.07
CA ASP A 661 -67.57 -11.49 12.48
C ASP A 661 -67.68 -11.73 14.00
N THR A 662 -66.79 -11.14 14.80
CA THR A 662 -66.78 -11.25 16.26
C THR A 662 -66.35 -9.92 16.88
N THR A 663 -66.88 -9.59 18.06
CA THR A 663 -66.49 -8.39 18.82
C THR A 663 -64.98 -8.25 18.95
N ARG A 664 -64.27 -9.36 19.20
CA ARG A 664 -62.80 -9.35 19.36
C ARG A 664 -62.08 -8.92 18.09
N LYS A 665 -62.48 -9.44 16.93
CA LYS A 665 -61.84 -9.07 15.67
C LYS A 665 -62.16 -7.62 15.30
N ILE A 666 -63.39 -7.17 15.53
CA ILE A 666 -63.77 -5.77 15.32
C ILE A 666 -62.98 -4.85 16.27
N GLN A 667 -62.88 -5.18 17.56
CA GLN A 667 -62.11 -4.39 18.54
C GLN A 667 -60.62 -4.34 18.19
N ALA A 668 -60.04 -5.44 17.70
CA ALA A 668 -58.64 -5.47 17.28
C ALA A 668 -58.39 -4.53 16.08
N LEU A 669 -59.31 -4.52 15.11
CA LEU A 669 -59.25 -3.61 13.96
C LEU A 669 -59.45 -2.14 14.39
N VAL A 670 -60.40 -1.87 15.27
CA VAL A 670 -60.62 -0.52 15.82
C VAL A 670 -59.38 -0.02 16.58
N ASN A 671 -58.75 -0.88 17.38
CA ASN A 671 -57.54 -0.53 18.12
C ASN A 671 -56.35 -0.22 17.19
N SER A 672 -56.22 -0.93 16.07
CA SER A 672 -55.13 -0.70 15.11
C SER A 672 -55.22 0.66 14.42
N VAL A 673 -56.43 1.22 14.31
CA VAL A 673 -56.67 2.56 13.75
C VAL A 673 -56.50 3.65 14.82
N ILE A 674 -57.13 3.48 16.00
CA ILE A 674 -57.16 4.51 17.05
C ILE A 674 -55.77 4.79 17.63
N TYR A 675 -54.95 3.76 17.76
CA TYR A 675 -53.65 3.87 18.42
C TYR A 675 -52.47 3.92 17.45
N ALA A 676 -52.71 4.14 16.17
CA ALA A 676 -51.66 4.26 15.17
C ALA A 676 -50.77 5.49 15.41
N ILE A 677 -49.44 5.28 15.40
CA ILE A 677 -48.46 6.36 15.48
C ILE A 677 -48.37 7.09 14.12
N LYS A 678 -48.69 8.39 14.11
CA LYS A 678 -48.59 9.27 12.93
C LYS A 678 -47.39 10.22 13.10
N ILE A 679 -46.31 9.97 12.34
CA ILE A 679 -45.09 10.80 12.31
C ILE A 679 -44.47 10.79 10.91
N SER A 680 -44.17 11.98 10.39
CA SER A 680 -43.65 12.20 9.03
C SER A 680 -42.15 12.56 9.02
N PRO A 681 -41.41 12.34 7.91
CA PRO A 681 -40.02 12.80 7.80
C PRO A 681 -39.88 14.33 7.90
N GLN A 682 -38.79 14.81 8.48
CA GLN A 682 -38.54 16.25 8.64
C GLN A 682 -37.09 16.63 8.34
N THR A 683 -36.87 17.90 7.98
CA THR A 683 -35.53 18.49 7.80
C THR A 683 -35.31 19.60 8.82
N ARG A 684 -34.11 19.62 9.41
CA ARG A 684 -33.64 20.62 10.38
C ARG A 684 -32.28 21.13 9.95
N SER A 685 -31.88 22.28 10.46
CA SER A 685 -30.52 22.81 10.27
C SER A 685 -29.91 23.24 11.60
N ILE A 686 -28.59 23.18 11.68
CA ILE A 686 -27.81 23.62 12.83
C ILE A 686 -26.46 24.13 12.33
N ALA A 687 -25.94 25.19 12.93
CA ALA A 687 -24.60 25.67 12.62
C ALA A 687 -23.56 24.67 13.14
N GLU A 688 -22.47 24.49 12.40
CA GLU A 688 -21.29 23.85 12.98
C GLU A 688 -20.77 24.62 14.20
N ASN A 689 -19.92 23.99 15.01
CA ASN A 689 -19.46 24.53 16.30
C ASN A 689 -20.57 24.87 17.32
N SER A 690 -21.83 24.50 17.05
CA SER A 690 -22.91 24.67 18.02
C SER A 690 -22.58 23.95 19.32
N ALA A 691 -22.70 24.68 20.44
CA ALA A 691 -22.37 24.15 21.76
C ALA A 691 -23.24 22.92 22.11
N VAL A 692 -22.71 22.04 22.96
CA VAL A 692 -23.47 20.90 23.50
C VAL A 692 -24.76 21.41 24.16
N GLN A 693 -25.85 20.66 23.99
CA GLN A 693 -27.22 20.96 24.38
C GLN A 693 -27.97 21.98 23.51
N THR A 694 -27.31 22.60 22.53
CA THR A 694 -28.00 23.49 21.57
C THR A 694 -29.13 22.73 20.87
N ALA A 695 -30.32 23.32 20.83
CA ALA A 695 -31.50 22.72 20.24
C ALA A 695 -31.40 22.70 18.70
N VAL A 696 -31.63 21.54 18.09
CA VAL A 696 -31.64 21.34 16.64
C VAL A 696 -33.08 21.54 16.13
N GLY A 697 -33.49 22.80 16.07
CA GLY A 697 -34.86 23.18 15.73
C GLY A 697 -35.89 22.86 16.82
N ALA A 698 -37.17 22.84 16.44
CA ALA A 698 -38.28 22.61 17.34
C ALA A 698 -38.44 21.13 17.73
N LYS A 699 -39.09 20.88 18.88
CA LYS A 699 -39.41 19.53 19.38
C LYS A 699 -40.22 18.74 18.36
N LEU A 700 -39.95 17.44 18.28
CA LEU A 700 -40.82 16.49 17.59
C LEU A 700 -42.13 16.34 18.36
N ILE A 701 -43.24 16.47 17.65
CA ILE A 701 -44.59 16.30 18.16
C ILE A 701 -45.29 15.31 17.23
N LEU A 702 -45.96 14.30 17.79
CA LEU A 702 -46.76 13.37 17.00
C LEU A 702 -48.00 14.07 16.46
N GLU A 703 -48.42 13.73 15.25
CA GLU A 703 -49.57 14.37 14.60
C GLU A 703 -50.88 14.12 15.38
N ASN A 704 -50.95 13.03 16.13
CA ASN A 704 -52.09 12.66 16.99
C ASN A 704 -51.96 13.14 18.46
N GLY A 705 -50.83 13.74 18.85
CA GLY A 705 -50.61 14.31 20.20
C GLY A 705 -50.47 13.30 21.35
N ASP A 706 -50.32 12.01 21.07
CA ASP A 706 -50.21 10.97 22.10
C ASP A 706 -48.86 10.99 22.87
N PRO A 707 -48.84 10.61 24.16
CA PRO A 707 -47.59 10.46 24.90
C PRO A 707 -46.77 9.30 24.33
N ALA A 708 -45.54 9.57 23.92
CA ALA A 708 -44.65 8.58 23.33
C ALA A 708 -43.22 8.72 23.86
N THR A 709 -42.47 7.62 23.76
CA THR A 709 -41.02 7.63 24.00
C THR A 709 -40.30 7.68 22.67
N PHE A 710 -39.37 8.62 22.56
CA PHE A 710 -38.53 8.79 21.38
C PHE A 710 -37.17 8.15 21.63
N THR A 711 -36.73 7.31 20.69
CA THR A 711 -35.38 6.77 20.62
C THR A 711 -34.83 7.01 19.22
N PHE A 712 -33.52 7.01 19.06
CA PHE A 712 -32.87 7.17 17.76
C PHE A 712 -31.51 6.46 17.82
N ASP A 713 -31.07 5.93 16.68
CA ASP A 713 -30.02 4.91 16.63
C ASP A 713 -28.58 5.45 16.76
N ASP A 714 -28.38 6.77 16.69
CA ASP A 714 -27.04 7.40 16.69
C ASP A 714 -26.88 8.47 17.78
N SER A 715 -26.54 8.03 19.00
CA SER A 715 -26.37 8.92 20.17
C SER A 715 -25.03 9.65 20.25
N SER A 716 -24.18 9.57 19.23
CA SER A 716 -22.80 10.07 19.32
C SER A 716 -22.69 11.59 19.15
N ILE A 717 -23.49 12.18 18.25
CA ILE A 717 -23.42 13.61 17.88
C ILE A 717 -24.69 14.36 18.27
N PHE A 718 -25.86 13.72 18.16
CA PHE A 718 -27.14 14.26 18.59
C PHE A 718 -27.70 13.47 19.76
N SER A 719 -28.63 14.08 20.49
CA SER A 719 -29.42 13.50 21.58
C SER A 719 -30.88 13.85 21.38
N ILE A 720 -31.78 12.94 21.72
CA ILE A 720 -33.21 13.24 21.87
C ILE A 720 -33.60 13.00 23.31
N ASN A 721 -34.37 13.92 23.88
CA ASN A 721 -34.96 13.71 25.20
C ASN A 721 -36.39 13.17 25.10
N ASN A 722 -36.95 12.72 26.22
CA ASN A 722 -38.32 12.18 26.28
C ASN A 722 -39.41 13.19 25.89
N SER A 723 -39.09 14.49 25.74
CA SER A 723 -40.02 15.50 25.22
C SER A 723 -39.93 15.72 23.70
N GLY A 724 -39.12 14.92 23.00
CA GLY A 724 -38.92 15.02 21.55
C GLY A 724 -37.95 16.12 21.11
N GLN A 725 -37.24 16.80 22.03
CA GLN A 725 -36.23 17.80 21.65
C GLN A 725 -34.96 17.10 21.19
N ILE A 726 -34.54 17.39 19.96
CA ILE A 726 -33.22 17.02 19.46
C ILE A 726 -32.23 18.11 19.86
N SER A 727 -31.10 17.73 20.44
CA SER A 727 -30.03 18.63 20.86
C SER A 727 -28.67 18.06 20.49
N VAL A 728 -27.68 18.95 20.32
CA VAL A 728 -26.28 18.55 20.12
C VAL A 728 -25.79 17.79 21.36
N ALA A 729 -25.36 16.54 21.20
CA ALA A 729 -24.84 15.71 22.29
C ALA A 729 -23.33 15.87 22.46
N SER A 730 -22.61 16.20 21.38
CA SER A 730 -21.15 16.38 21.35
C SER A 730 -20.80 17.55 20.43
N ALA A 731 -19.83 18.38 20.82
CA ALA A 731 -19.37 19.54 20.05
C ALA A 731 -18.43 19.12 18.90
N GLN A 732 -18.92 18.21 18.04
CA GLN A 732 -18.19 17.64 16.91
C GLN A 732 -18.88 17.93 15.57
N LEU A 733 -19.82 18.88 15.56
CA LEU A 733 -20.39 19.35 14.30
C LEU A 733 -19.34 20.16 13.57
N ASP A 734 -18.92 19.63 12.43
CA ASP A 734 -17.86 20.12 11.56
C ASP A 734 -18.37 19.91 10.13
N PHE A 735 -18.61 21.02 9.42
CA PHE A 735 -19.20 21.06 8.10
C PHE A 735 -18.28 20.43 7.05
N GLU A 736 -16.97 20.67 7.17
CA GLU A 736 -15.92 20.15 6.29
C GLU A 736 -15.84 18.62 6.37
N THR A 737 -16.15 18.06 7.54
CA THR A 737 -16.21 16.61 7.75
C THR A 737 -17.54 16.01 7.30
N GLN A 738 -18.68 16.61 7.70
CA GLN A 738 -19.99 16.04 7.40
C GLN A 738 -21.12 17.09 7.41
N GLN A 739 -21.62 17.41 6.21
CA GLN A 739 -22.66 18.43 6.00
C GLN A 739 -24.08 17.95 6.32
N THR A 740 -24.32 16.64 6.45
CA THR A 740 -25.68 16.11 6.66
C THR A 740 -25.68 14.85 7.49
N TYR A 741 -26.62 14.79 8.43
CA TYR A 741 -26.93 13.62 9.25
C TYR A 741 -28.36 13.18 9.00
N ILE A 742 -28.57 11.86 8.84
CA ILE A 742 -29.91 11.27 8.74
C ILE A 742 -30.15 10.47 10.01
N LEU A 743 -31.01 10.99 10.87
CA LEU A 743 -31.36 10.38 12.14
C LEU A 743 -32.63 9.55 11.96
N THR A 744 -32.55 8.25 12.22
CA THR A 744 -33.76 7.43 12.32
C THR A 744 -34.31 7.57 13.73
N VAL A 745 -35.48 8.19 13.86
CA VAL A 745 -36.19 8.33 15.14
C VAL A 745 -37.27 7.28 15.19
N THR A 746 -37.18 6.39 16.18
CA THR A 746 -38.20 5.40 16.50
C THR A 746 -39.08 5.94 17.62
N VAL A 747 -40.38 5.89 17.38
CA VAL A 747 -41.41 6.28 18.32
C VAL A 747 -42.09 5.01 18.81
N SER A 748 -42.04 4.82 20.12
CA SER A 748 -42.78 3.76 20.80
C SER A 748 -43.91 4.38 21.60
N SER A 749 -45.11 3.82 21.43
CA SER A 749 -46.26 4.17 22.25
C SER A 749 -46.19 3.42 23.58
N ASN A 750 -46.66 4.04 24.65
CA ASN A 750 -46.83 3.37 25.94
C ASN A 750 -48.12 2.54 26.02
N LYS A 751 -48.93 2.51 24.94
CA LYS A 751 -50.17 1.75 24.85
C LYS A 751 -49.88 0.32 24.35
N ILE A 752 -50.59 -0.65 24.92
CA ILE A 752 -50.45 -2.09 24.60
C ILE A 752 -50.84 -2.36 23.13
N ASP A 753 -50.09 -3.23 22.45
CA ASP A 753 -50.29 -3.68 21.06
C ASP A 753 -50.16 -2.61 19.96
N VAL A 754 -49.48 -1.49 20.24
CA VAL A 754 -49.11 -0.51 19.20
C VAL A 754 -47.71 -0.82 18.67
N ALA A 755 -47.60 -1.09 17.38
CA ALA A 755 -46.30 -1.29 16.75
C ALA A 755 -45.48 0.01 16.73
N ASP A 756 -44.18 -0.10 17.03
CA ASP A 756 -43.23 1.00 16.89
C ASP A 756 -43.24 1.54 15.45
N LYS A 757 -43.06 2.85 15.32
CA LYS A 757 -42.94 3.51 14.02
C LYS A 757 -41.65 4.32 13.95
N SER A 758 -40.91 4.17 12.86
CA SER A 758 -39.71 4.94 12.60
C SER A 758 -39.94 5.97 11.50
N THR A 759 -39.28 7.12 11.64
CA THR A 759 -39.20 8.17 10.62
C THR A 759 -37.76 8.67 10.52
N THR A 760 -37.44 9.38 9.45
CA THR A 760 -36.12 10.01 9.26
C THR A 760 -36.16 11.51 9.52
N ILE A 761 -35.15 12.00 10.22
CA ILE A 761 -34.89 13.43 10.43
C ILE A 761 -33.56 13.76 9.77
N THR A 762 -33.58 14.58 8.73
CA THR A 762 -32.38 15.07 8.06
C THR A 762 -31.91 16.34 8.75
N VAL A 763 -30.73 16.31 9.38
CA VAL A 763 -30.07 17.50 9.96
C VAL A 763 -29.01 17.98 8.99
N VAL A 764 -29.16 19.19 8.48
CA VAL A 764 -28.19 19.88 7.63
C VAL A 764 -27.30 20.73 8.52
N VAL A 765 -25.99 20.48 8.48
CA VAL A 765 -25.01 21.36 9.13
C VAL A 765 -24.79 22.57 8.22
N THR A 766 -24.79 23.77 8.78
CA THR A 766 -24.47 25.00 8.05
C THR A 766 -23.07 25.47 8.40
N ASP A 767 -22.30 25.77 7.36
CA ASP A 767 -20.94 26.31 7.38
C ASP A 767 -20.83 27.60 8.21
N VAL A 768 -19.81 27.67 9.06
CA VAL A 768 -19.38 28.86 9.80
C VAL A 768 -17.86 29.07 9.63
N LYS A 769 -17.47 29.93 8.69
CA LYS A 769 -16.08 30.40 8.54
C LYS A 769 -15.27 30.54 9.83
N GLU A 770 -14.16 29.82 9.91
CA GLU A 770 -13.19 29.95 10.99
C GLU A 770 -11.83 30.53 10.54
N ALA A 771 -11.17 31.17 11.50
CA ALA A 771 -9.83 31.70 11.30
C ALA A 771 -8.79 30.61 11.62
N ALA A 772 -8.00 30.23 10.61
CA ALA A 772 -6.87 29.33 10.75
C ALA A 772 -5.54 30.02 10.42
N THR A 773 -4.47 29.56 11.06
CA THR A 773 -3.11 29.98 10.72
C THR A 773 -2.28 28.73 10.41
N PHE A 774 -1.74 28.65 9.20
CA PHE A 774 -0.89 27.55 8.75
C PHE A 774 0.31 28.05 7.93
N THR A 775 1.22 27.14 7.59
CA THR A 775 2.44 27.47 6.81
C THR A 775 2.62 26.47 5.68
N VAL A 776 3.31 26.87 4.61
CA VAL A 776 3.63 25.96 3.48
C VAL A 776 5.02 25.35 3.68
N SER A 777 5.13 24.03 3.51
CA SER A 777 6.37 23.25 3.63
C SER A 777 6.54 22.26 2.48
N GLY A 778 7.66 21.53 2.45
CA GLY A 778 7.93 20.50 1.44
C GLY A 778 8.41 21.06 0.10
N ILE A 779 8.24 22.35 -0.14
CA ILE A 779 8.79 23.07 -1.30
C ILE A 779 9.90 24.02 -0.85
N THR A 780 11.05 23.95 -1.54
CA THR A 780 12.26 24.72 -1.21
C THR A 780 12.93 25.22 -2.49
N SER A 781 13.72 26.29 -2.37
CA SER A 781 14.62 26.73 -3.44
C SER A 781 15.51 25.60 -3.94
N LYS A 782 15.85 25.64 -5.23
CA LYS A 782 16.65 24.59 -5.88
C LYS A 782 17.61 25.21 -6.89
N THR A 783 18.69 24.49 -7.17
CA THR A 783 19.55 24.74 -8.32
C THR A 783 19.35 23.59 -9.30
N ILE A 784 19.10 23.90 -10.57
CA ILE A 784 19.00 22.92 -11.65
C ILE A 784 19.92 23.33 -12.79
N ALA A 785 20.44 22.32 -13.49
CA ALA A 785 21.08 22.59 -14.76
C ALA A 785 20.03 22.92 -15.82
N GLU A 786 20.42 23.72 -16.81
CA GLU A 786 19.61 23.99 -18.00
C GLU A 786 19.30 22.70 -18.79
N ASN A 787 18.48 22.81 -19.85
CA ASN A 787 18.03 21.67 -20.67
C ASN A 787 17.20 20.63 -19.90
N LEU A 788 16.63 21.01 -18.75
CA LEU A 788 15.76 20.18 -17.94
C LEU A 788 14.48 20.91 -17.56
N VAL A 789 13.35 20.21 -17.62
CA VAL A 789 12.08 20.69 -17.05
C VAL A 789 12.16 20.62 -15.52
N PHE A 790 11.85 21.73 -14.86
CA PHE A 790 11.73 21.77 -13.42
C PHE A 790 10.40 21.13 -12.98
N THR A 791 10.44 20.32 -11.93
CA THR A 791 9.24 19.90 -11.20
C THR A 791 9.54 19.90 -9.71
N SER A 792 8.71 20.60 -8.93
CA SER A 792 8.86 20.69 -7.48
C SER A 792 8.44 19.40 -6.80
N ALA A 793 8.88 19.22 -5.55
CA ALA A 793 8.20 18.28 -4.65
C ALA A 793 6.78 18.79 -4.35
N THR A 794 5.88 17.89 -3.93
CA THR A 794 4.53 18.23 -3.49
C THR A 794 4.61 19.04 -2.19
N PRO A 795 4.18 20.32 -2.18
CA PRO A 795 4.12 21.09 -0.95
C PRO A 795 3.02 20.58 -0.04
N ASN A 796 3.19 20.79 1.26
CA ASN A 796 2.20 20.44 2.29
C ASN A 796 1.94 21.63 3.21
N PRO A 797 0.68 21.96 3.52
CA PRO A 797 0.39 22.89 4.60
C PRO A 797 0.76 22.21 5.93
N ILE A 798 1.60 22.84 6.75
CA ILE A 798 1.85 22.42 8.13
C ILE A 798 0.86 23.14 9.02
N THR A 799 0.17 22.37 9.87
CA THR A 799 -0.89 22.76 10.84
C THR A 799 -2.30 22.92 10.26
N THR A 800 -3.21 23.50 11.04
CA THR A 800 -4.68 23.42 11.00
C THR A 800 -5.31 24.21 9.86
N ALA A 801 -4.91 23.97 8.60
CA ALA A 801 -5.72 24.42 7.46
C ALA A 801 -7.11 23.77 7.53
N ILE A 802 -8.15 24.55 7.24
CA ILE A 802 -9.55 24.11 7.30
C ILE A 802 -9.97 23.53 5.95
N GLY A 803 -10.47 22.30 5.96
CA GLY A 803 -10.85 21.62 4.71
C GLY A 803 -9.68 21.34 3.76
N PHE A 804 -9.93 21.49 2.46
CA PHE A 804 -8.95 21.30 1.40
C PHE A 804 -8.17 22.58 1.12
N THR A 805 -6.93 22.43 0.64
CA THR A 805 -6.12 23.57 0.20
C THR A 805 -6.05 23.64 -1.31
N THR A 806 -6.41 24.79 -1.86
CA THR A 806 -6.20 25.16 -3.26
C THR A 806 -4.88 25.92 -3.39
N TRP A 807 -4.08 25.54 -4.38
CA TRP A 807 -2.75 26.09 -4.59
C TRP A 807 -2.71 27.06 -5.76
N THR A 808 -2.03 28.18 -5.55
CA THR A 808 -1.82 29.22 -6.55
C THR A 808 -0.35 29.62 -6.60
N LEU A 809 0.06 30.11 -7.77
CA LEU A 809 1.42 30.54 -8.03
C LEU A 809 1.43 32.05 -8.30
N GLY A 810 2.33 32.75 -7.63
CA GLY A 810 2.69 34.14 -7.89
C GLY A 810 4.21 34.30 -7.85
N GLY A 811 4.69 35.52 -7.73
CA GLY A 811 6.12 35.84 -7.90
C GLY A 811 6.37 36.53 -9.24
N LEU A 812 7.61 36.96 -9.44
CA LEU A 812 8.01 37.70 -10.64
C LEU A 812 7.90 36.80 -11.88
N ASP A 813 8.36 35.55 -11.76
CA ASP A 813 8.51 34.62 -12.88
C ASP A 813 7.40 33.55 -12.93
N ALA A 814 6.27 33.81 -12.28
CA ALA A 814 5.17 32.85 -12.18
C ALA A 814 4.60 32.42 -13.54
N THR A 815 4.73 33.27 -14.57
CA THR A 815 4.24 32.99 -15.93
C THR A 815 5.01 31.88 -16.61
N GLU A 816 6.26 31.62 -16.23
CA GLU A 816 7.11 30.58 -16.79
C GLU A 816 6.84 29.18 -16.21
N PHE A 817 5.89 29.09 -15.28
CA PHE A 817 5.55 27.86 -14.57
C PHE A 817 4.04 27.63 -14.53
N THR A 818 3.67 26.38 -14.32
CA THR A 818 2.31 25.96 -13.96
C THR A 818 2.29 25.36 -12.57
N ILE A 819 1.16 25.49 -11.87
CA ILE A 819 0.91 24.83 -10.59
C ILE A 819 -0.35 23.97 -10.70
N ASP A 820 -0.27 22.73 -10.25
CA ASP A 820 -1.46 21.91 -10.07
C ASP A 820 -2.24 22.41 -8.85
N ALA A 821 -3.44 22.94 -9.07
CA ALA A 821 -4.23 23.60 -8.03
C ALA A 821 -4.63 22.68 -6.86
N THR A 822 -4.59 21.35 -7.04
CA THR A 822 -4.96 20.37 -6.01
C THR A 822 -3.75 19.86 -5.22
N THR A 823 -2.61 19.71 -5.89
CA THR A 823 -1.40 19.11 -5.30
C THR A 823 -0.32 20.13 -4.96
N GLY A 824 -0.40 21.34 -5.52
CA GLY A 824 0.60 22.40 -5.36
C GLY A 824 1.94 22.12 -6.05
N VAL A 825 2.03 21.06 -6.87
CA VAL A 825 3.25 20.77 -7.64
C VAL A 825 3.44 21.84 -8.71
N VAL A 826 4.62 22.46 -8.70
CA VAL A 826 5.03 23.48 -9.66
C VAL A 826 5.92 22.86 -10.73
N THR A 827 5.62 23.13 -12.01
CA THR A 827 6.35 22.60 -13.16
C THR A 827 6.67 23.75 -14.13
N SER A 828 7.90 23.82 -14.65
CA SER A 828 8.23 24.83 -15.67
C SER A 828 7.50 24.54 -16.99
N ASN A 829 7.15 25.58 -17.74
CA ASN A 829 6.42 25.45 -19.01
C ASN A 829 7.28 24.85 -20.12
N SER A 830 8.58 25.11 -20.07
CA SER A 830 9.60 24.59 -20.99
C SER A 830 10.87 24.22 -20.23
N GLU A 831 11.84 23.68 -20.97
CA GLU A 831 13.24 23.59 -20.54
C GLU A 831 13.82 25.01 -20.45
N PHE A 832 14.72 25.22 -19.51
CA PHE A 832 15.48 26.46 -19.39
C PHE A 832 16.72 26.41 -20.30
N ASP A 833 17.09 27.57 -20.82
CA ASP A 833 18.27 27.85 -21.64
C ASP A 833 19.01 28.99 -20.92
N PHE A 834 20.22 28.73 -20.42
CA PHE A 834 20.98 29.66 -19.58
C PHE A 834 21.50 30.85 -20.39
N GLU A 835 21.83 30.62 -21.67
CA GLU A 835 22.27 31.64 -22.63
C GLU A 835 21.12 32.54 -23.10
N ASN A 836 19.89 32.04 -23.06
CA ASN A 836 18.66 32.76 -23.42
C ASN A 836 17.63 32.73 -22.27
N PRO A 837 17.92 33.38 -21.13
CA PRO A 837 17.05 33.36 -19.97
C PRO A 837 15.68 33.99 -20.28
N THR A 838 14.62 33.30 -19.88
CA THR A 838 13.22 33.70 -20.09
C THR A 838 12.55 34.26 -18.83
N ASP A 839 13.28 34.28 -17.71
CA ASP A 839 12.86 34.98 -16.50
C ASP A 839 12.81 36.50 -16.73
N SER A 840 12.01 37.17 -15.91
CA SER A 840 11.55 38.55 -16.17
C SER A 840 12.68 39.58 -16.15
N ASP A 841 13.75 39.31 -15.41
CA ASP A 841 14.93 40.16 -15.32
C ASP A 841 16.20 39.51 -15.91
N SER A 842 16.06 38.38 -16.61
CA SER A 842 17.13 37.71 -17.36
C SER A 842 18.36 37.36 -16.53
N ASN A 843 18.17 37.03 -15.24
CA ASN A 843 19.26 36.82 -14.29
C ASN A 843 19.56 35.34 -13.98
N ASN A 844 18.82 34.41 -14.61
CA ASN A 844 18.89 32.96 -14.40
C ASN A 844 18.44 32.48 -13.00
N ILE A 845 17.59 33.27 -12.33
CA ILE A 845 17.05 33.00 -11.00
C ILE A 845 15.54 33.25 -11.02
N CYS A 846 14.75 32.20 -11.23
CA CYS A 846 13.30 32.33 -11.20
C CYS A 846 12.78 32.50 -9.76
N GLU A 847 12.05 33.58 -9.48
CA GLU A 847 11.45 33.90 -8.19
C GLU A 847 9.96 33.57 -8.15
N LEU A 848 9.59 32.60 -7.31
CA LEU A 848 8.22 32.07 -7.21
C LEU A 848 7.67 32.20 -5.79
N THR A 849 6.39 32.50 -5.69
CA THR A 849 5.61 32.53 -4.44
C THR A 849 4.48 31.52 -4.55
N VAL A 850 4.58 30.42 -3.79
CA VAL A 850 3.54 29.38 -3.74
C VAL A 850 2.60 29.67 -2.59
N THR A 851 1.31 29.83 -2.90
CA THR A 851 0.28 30.18 -1.92
C THR A 851 -0.76 29.07 -1.82
N ALA A 852 -0.95 28.55 -0.61
CA ALA A 852 -2.06 27.67 -0.26
C ALA A 852 -3.20 28.51 0.34
N THR A 853 -4.42 28.26 -0.14
CA THR A 853 -5.67 28.83 0.38
C THR A 853 -6.55 27.69 0.83
N ASP A 854 -7.02 27.69 2.07
CA ASP A 854 -7.93 26.66 2.59
C ASP A 854 -9.40 26.97 2.25
N ASP A 855 -10.35 26.08 2.57
CA ASP A 855 -11.75 26.22 2.15
C ASP A 855 -12.44 27.47 2.74
N ASP A 856 -11.89 28.00 3.83
CA ASP A 856 -12.37 29.20 4.52
C ASP A 856 -11.74 30.52 4.05
N ASP A 857 -10.84 30.45 3.06
CA ASP A 857 -10.04 31.55 2.51
C ASP A 857 -8.88 32.00 3.44
N ASN A 858 -8.46 31.16 4.39
CA ASN A 858 -7.21 31.39 5.13
C ASN A 858 -6.01 31.05 4.22
N LYS A 859 -4.94 31.88 4.29
CA LYS A 859 -3.82 31.83 3.32
C LYS A 859 -2.47 31.66 3.97
N ALA A 860 -1.63 30.85 3.36
CA ALA A 860 -0.20 30.74 3.68
C ALA A 860 0.63 30.76 2.41
N ALA A 861 1.70 31.54 2.38
CA ALA A 861 2.59 31.68 1.24
C ALA A 861 4.04 31.27 1.57
N LYS A 862 4.74 30.75 0.57
CA LYS A 862 6.17 30.42 0.65
C LYS A 862 6.88 30.89 -0.61
N ASN A 863 7.92 31.70 -0.42
CA ASN A 863 8.80 32.13 -1.49
C ASN A 863 9.90 31.07 -1.69
N ILE A 864 10.18 30.76 -2.96
CA ILE A 864 11.24 29.86 -3.41
C ILE A 864 11.95 30.49 -4.62
N THR A 865 13.19 30.07 -4.83
CA THR A 865 14.02 30.50 -5.96
C THR A 865 14.57 29.30 -6.71
N ILE A 866 14.53 29.33 -8.04
CA ILE A 866 15.09 28.29 -8.91
C ILE A 866 16.28 28.89 -9.66
N ASN A 867 17.49 28.49 -9.28
CA ASN A 867 18.72 28.96 -9.94
C ASN A 867 19.07 28.02 -11.08
N ILE A 868 19.23 28.56 -12.29
CA ILE A 868 19.64 27.80 -13.48
C ILE A 868 21.17 27.85 -13.58
N THR A 869 21.82 26.71 -13.82
CA THR A 869 23.27 26.63 -14.05
C THR A 869 23.58 26.20 -15.46
N ASN A 870 24.55 26.88 -16.07
CA ASN A 870 25.04 26.57 -17.41
C ASN A 870 25.56 25.12 -17.53
N ILE A 871 25.27 24.48 -18.66
CA ILE A 871 25.96 23.30 -19.18
C ILE A 871 26.70 23.72 -20.45
N LEU A 872 27.99 23.39 -20.55
CA LEU A 872 28.74 23.66 -21.78
C LEU A 872 28.26 22.77 -22.94
N GLU A 873 27.62 23.35 -23.95
CA GLU A 873 27.06 22.63 -25.10
C GLU A 873 27.88 22.81 -26.39
N ASN A 874 28.70 23.85 -26.48
CA ASN A 874 29.56 24.05 -27.63
C ASN A 874 30.81 23.16 -27.60
N THR A 875 31.13 22.58 -28.75
CA THR A 875 32.40 21.87 -28.94
C THR A 875 33.49 22.83 -29.44
N LEU A 876 34.66 22.75 -28.81
CA LEU A 876 35.89 23.42 -29.23
C LEU A 876 37.07 22.44 -29.13
N THR A 877 37.86 22.33 -30.20
CA THR A 877 39.18 21.66 -30.16
C THR A 877 40.22 22.44 -30.96
N ILE A 878 41.46 22.39 -30.50
CA ILE A 878 42.64 22.89 -31.19
C ILE A 878 43.76 21.88 -30.99
N GLU A 879 44.43 21.50 -32.08
CA GLU A 879 45.58 20.60 -32.06
C GLU A 879 46.88 21.37 -32.28
N ASN A 880 48.00 20.74 -31.94
CA ASN A 880 49.33 21.30 -32.20
C ASN A 880 49.55 21.49 -33.69
N GLN A 881 50.12 22.64 -34.07
CA GLN A 881 50.32 23.02 -35.48
C GLN A 881 51.72 23.58 -35.68
N ASN A 882 52.21 23.48 -36.91
CA ASN A 882 53.56 23.93 -37.27
C ASN A 882 53.46 24.92 -38.43
N PHE A 883 54.19 26.03 -38.32
CA PHE A 883 54.36 27.03 -39.37
C PHE A 883 55.85 27.31 -39.56
N SER A 884 56.19 27.96 -40.67
CA SER A 884 57.55 28.41 -40.96
C SER A 884 57.53 29.79 -41.56
N ILE A 885 58.53 30.61 -41.22
CA ILE A 885 58.67 31.97 -41.71
C ILE A 885 60.16 32.29 -41.83
N ALA A 886 60.56 33.03 -42.88
CA ALA A 886 61.96 33.45 -43.01
C ALA A 886 62.29 34.59 -42.05
N GLU A 887 63.51 34.63 -41.53
CA GLU A 887 63.97 35.67 -40.60
C GLU A 887 63.83 37.10 -41.13
N ASN A 888 64.09 37.30 -42.43
CA ASN A 888 64.00 38.60 -43.09
C ASN A 888 62.56 39.08 -43.43
N ASN A 889 61.53 38.51 -42.81
CA ASN A 889 60.15 38.96 -42.99
C ASN A 889 59.88 40.30 -42.31
N ILE A 890 58.87 41.02 -42.80
CA ILE A 890 58.50 42.34 -42.28
C ILE A 890 57.45 42.25 -41.16
N ALA A 891 57.35 43.30 -40.34
CA ALA A 891 56.28 43.42 -39.35
C ALA A 891 54.89 43.35 -40.03
N ASN A 892 53.94 42.72 -39.35
CA ASN A 892 52.59 42.36 -39.77
C ASN A 892 52.50 41.27 -40.86
N ALA A 893 53.62 40.68 -41.30
CA ALA A 893 53.56 39.50 -42.14
C ALA A 893 52.84 38.35 -41.41
N ALA A 894 51.93 37.66 -42.11
CA ALA A 894 51.21 36.52 -41.58
C ALA A 894 52.13 35.28 -41.60
N VAL A 895 52.31 34.66 -40.42
CA VAL A 895 53.06 33.42 -40.25
C VAL A 895 52.21 32.21 -40.62
N GLY A 896 50.93 32.24 -40.24
CA GLY A 896 49.99 31.13 -40.45
C GLY A 896 48.61 31.42 -39.89
N THR A 897 47.63 30.58 -40.22
CA THR A 897 46.27 30.65 -39.65
C THR A 897 45.97 29.34 -38.96
N LEU A 898 45.51 29.41 -37.70
CA LEU A 898 45.18 28.24 -36.91
C LEU A 898 43.92 27.54 -37.42
N THR A 899 43.96 26.21 -37.44
CA THR A 899 42.79 25.36 -37.67
C THR A 899 42.24 24.82 -36.35
N THR A 900 40.93 24.93 -36.15
CA THR A 900 40.20 24.43 -34.97
C THR A 900 38.94 23.68 -35.39
N THR A 901 38.44 22.80 -34.51
CA THR A 901 37.04 22.32 -34.62
C THR A 901 36.15 23.23 -33.78
N GLY A 902 35.07 23.73 -34.37
CA GLY A 902 34.31 24.85 -33.82
C GLY A 902 34.91 26.20 -34.23
N THR A 903 34.17 27.28 -33.97
CA THR A 903 34.58 28.67 -34.28
C THR A 903 34.86 29.40 -32.96
N PRO A 904 36.15 29.57 -32.58
CA PRO A 904 36.52 30.30 -31.38
C PRO A 904 36.06 31.76 -31.44
N THR A 905 35.67 32.30 -30.29
CA THR A 905 35.38 33.72 -30.11
C THR A 905 36.65 34.51 -29.78
N ALA A 906 37.69 33.84 -29.25
CA ALA A 906 38.99 34.44 -28.98
C ALA A 906 40.16 33.46 -29.12
N PHE A 907 41.33 34.00 -29.47
CA PHE A 907 42.63 33.34 -29.39
C PHE A 907 43.60 34.22 -28.61
N ILE A 908 44.43 33.61 -27.76
CA ILE A 908 45.44 34.32 -26.96
C ILE A 908 46.73 33.49 -26.96
N ILE A 909 47.86 34.13 -27.26
CA ILE A 909 49.19 33.54 -26.99
C ILE A 909 49.47 33.73 -25.50
N THR A 910 49.57 32.62 -24.76
CA THR A 910 49.73 32.64 -23.30
C THR A 910 51.16 32.34 -22.84
N ALA A 911 51.98 31.75 -23.70
CA ALA A 911 53.40 31.50 -23.42
C ALA A 911 54.19 31.29 -24.73
N GLY A 912 55.52 31.28 -24.63
CA GLY A 912 56.43 31.00 -25.76
C GLY A 912 56.84 32.21 -26.59
N ASP A 913 56.33 33.40 -26.27
CA ASP A 913 56.64 34.66 -26.94
C ASP A 913 57.01 35.76 -25.93
N ALA A 914 58.12 35.59 -25.23
CA ALA A 914 58.55 36.52 -24.17
C ALA A 914 58.86 37.93 -24.71
N ASP A 915 59.36 38.00 -25.95
CA ASP A 915 59.80 39.24 -26.60
C ASP A 915 58.69 39.89 -27.44
N SER A 916 57.46 39.37 -27.38
CA SER A 916 56.29 39.88 -28.13
C SER A 916 56.56 39.98 -29.63
N ILE A 917 57.19 38.95 -30.20
CA ILE A 917 57.54 38.80 -31.62
C ILE A 917 56.30 38.43 -32.44
N PHE A 918 55.33 37.75 -31.83
CA PHE A 918 54.12 37.27 -32.49
C PHE A 918 52.85 37.88 -31.88
N ALA A 919 51.88 38.19 -32.73
CA ALA A 919 50.51 38.48 -32.33
C ALA A 919 49.56 37.48 -32.99
N ILE A 920 48.39 37.28 -32.37
CA ILE A 920 47.30 36.49 -32.94
C ILE A 920 46.01 37.31 -32.93
N ASN A 921 45.24 37.24 -34.01
CA ASN A 921 43.93 37.89 -34.10
C ASN A 921 42.77 36.91 -33.84
N THR A 922 41.53 37.43 -33.80
CA THR A 922 40.32 36.62 -33.55
C THR A 922 40.01 35.61 -34.65
N ALA A 923 40.56 35.78 -35.85
CA ALA A 923 40.47 34.79 -36.94
C ALA A 923 41.53 33.68 -36.83
N GLY A 924 42.37 33.70 -35.80
CA GLY A 924 43.44 32.71 -35.59
C GLY A 924 44.67 32.94 -36.44
N ILE A 925 44.83 34.11 -37.07
CA ILE A 925 46.01 34.44 -37.88
C ILE A 925 47.13 34.90 -36.94
N ILE A 926 48.27 34.23 -36.99
CA ILE A 926 49.50 34.63 -36.31
C ILE A 926 50.29 35.56 -37.24
N SER A 927 50.73 36.70 -36.72
CA SER A 927 51.50 37.70 -37.45
C SER A 927 52.73 38.16 -36.66
N ILE A 928 53.75 38.65 -37.36
CA ILE A 928 54.96 39.20 -36.73
C ILE A 928 54.67 40.62 -36.19
N THR A 929 54.97 40.89 -34.93
CA THR A 929 54.90 42.24 -34.34
C THR A 929 56.27 42.92 -34.29
N ASN A 930 57.35 42.17 -34.10
CA ASN A 930 58.72 42.70 -34.06
C ASN A 930 59.65 41.90 -34.99
N ALA A 931 59.75 42.34 -36.24
CA ALA A 931 60.55 41.68 -37.27
C ALA A 931 62.06 41.67 -36.97
N ASN A 932 62.59 42.68 -36.27
CA ASN A 932 64.02 42.80 -35.99
C ASN A 932 64.52 41.81 -34.91
N SER A 933 63.62 41.02 -34.33
CA SER A 933 63.92 39.98 -33.33
C SER A 933 63.79 38.57 -33.90
N LEU A 934 63.44 38.44 -35.17
CA LEU A 934 63.43 37.17 -35.88
C LEU A 934 64.82 36.99 -36.54
N ASP A 935 65.67 36.17 -35.93
CA ASP A 935 67.05 35.91 -36.33
C ASP A 935 67.30 34.40 -36.13
N PHE A 936 67.65 33.70 -37.20
CA PHE A 936 67.85 32.26 -37.24
C PHE A 936 69.09 31.84 -36.45
N GLU A 937 70.18 32.60 -36.56
CA GLU A 937 71.46 32.36 -35.91
C GLU A 937 71.32 32.40 -34.39
N THR A 938 70.36 33.18 -33.88
CA THR A 938 70.02 33.24 -32.44
C THR A 938 68.93 32.26 -32.04
N THR A 939 67.77 32.27 -32.72
CA THR A 939 66.59 31.48 -32.34
C THR A 939 65.85 30.91 -33.56
N ALA A 940 66.26 29.72 -34.00
CA ALA A 940 65.65 29.03 -35.13
C ALA A 940 64.23 28.44 -34.88
N LEU A 941 63.76 28.39 -33.62
CA LEU A 941 62.50 27.72 -33.27
C LEU A 941 61.78 28.41 -32.10
N TYR A 942 60.52 28.77 -32.34
CA TYR A 942 59.60 29.26 -31.31
C TYR A 942 58.48 28.25 -31.07
N THR A 943 58.14 27.98 -29.81
CA THR A 943 57.01 27.13 -29.43
C THR A 943 56.01 27.94 -28.62
N LEU A 944 54.98 28.46 -29.30
CA LEU A 944 53.93 29.26 -28.69
C LEU A 944 52.90 28.35 -28.03
N THR A 945 52.42 28.71 -26.85
CA THR A 945 51.21 28.12 -26.29
C THR A 945 50.04 29.05 -26.59
N VAL A 946 49.08 28.57 -27.39
CA VAL A 946 47.89 29.34 -27.77
C VAL A 946 46.67 28.74 -27.11
N THR A 947 45.88 29.60 -26.44
CA THR A 947 44.58 29.27 -25.86
C THR A 947 43.48 29.75 -26.80
N ALA A 948 42.59 28.84 -27.21
CA ALA A 948 41.36 29.14 -27.92
C ALA A 948 40.18 29.10 -26.93
N ALA A 949 39.29 30.08 -27.03
CA ALA A 949 38.06 30.16 -26.25
C ALA A 949 36.86 30.27 -27.18
N LYS A 950 35.74 29.68 -26.78
CA LYS A 950 34.46 29.80 -27.45
C LYS A 950 33.38 29.93 -26.38
N ASP A 951 32.37 30.73 -26.66
CA ASP A 951 31.22 30.88 -25.76
C ASP A 951 30.58 29.51 -25.53
N ASP A 952 30.23 29.25 -24.27
CA ASP A 952 29.61 28.00 -23.87
C ASP A 952 30.44 26.73 -24.21
N ALA A 953 31.77 26.86 -24.24
CA ALA A 953 32.70 25.74 -24.39
C ALA A 953 33.90 25.86 -23.45
N ASP A 954 34.50 24.72 -23.12
CA ASP A 954 35.79 24.71 -22.43
C ASP A 954 36.87 25.39 -23.29
N THR A 955 37.69 26.24 -22.65
CA THR A 955 38.92 26.74 -23.27
C THR A 955 39.87 25.59 -23.59
N LYS A 956 40.52 25.61 -24.75
CA LYS A 956 41.49 24.60 -25.17
C LYS A 956 42.83 25.23 -25.52
N THR A 957 43.90 24.49 -25.28
CA THR A 957 45.28 24.96 -25.51
C THR A 957 46.01 24.06 -26.49
N ALA A 958 46.81 24.63 -27.37
CA ALA A 958 47.72 23.90 -28.24
C ALA A 958 49.11 24.53 -28.29
N GLN A 959 50.11 23.72 -28.62
CA GLN A 959 51.45 24.17 -28.94
C GLN A 959 51.57 24.45 -30.44
N ILE A 960 51.96 25.69 -30.77
CA ILE A 960 52.18 26.15 -32.13
C ILE A 960 53.68 26.35 -32.33
N THR A 961 54.27 25.53 -33.18
CA THR A 961 55.69 25.60 -33.48
C THR A 961 55.91 26.50 -34.68
N ILE A 962 56.76 27.51 -34.55
CA ILE A 962 57.18 28.39 -35.65
C ILE A 962 58.67 28.13 -35.88
N THR A 963 58.98 27.56 -37.03
CA THR A 963 60.36 27.37 -37.48
C THR A 963 60.81 28.60 -38.25
N VAL A 964 61.85 29.27 -37.77
CA VAL A 964 62.51 30.34 -38.52
C VAL A 964 63.41 29.67 -39.57
N THR A 965 63.31 30.11 -40.82
CA THR A 965 64.21 29.63 -41.89
C THR A 965 65.25 30.70 -42.20
N ASN A 966 66.52 30.29 -42.25
CA ASN A 966 67.63 31.17 -42.60
C ASN A 966 67.43 31.82 -43.98
N ALA A 967 67.75 33.10 -44.07
CA ALA A 967 67.85 33.90 -45.27
C ALA A 967 69.21 34.63 -45.27
N ILE A 968 69.73 35.00 -46.44
CA ILE A 968 71.02 35.72 -46.52
C ILE A 968 70.81 37.17 -46.09
N GLU A 969 71.53 37.62 -45.05
CA GLU A 969 71.32 38.94 -44.43
C GLU A 969 72.50 39.91 -44.61
N HIS A 970 73.71 39.40 -44.85
CA HIS A 970 74.91 40.20 -45.01
C HIS A 970 75.54 40.00 -46.40
N THR A 971 76.31 40.99 -46.83
CA THR A 971 77.11 40.90 -48.07
C THR A 971 78.54 41.30 -47.73
N LEU A 972 79.48 40.37 -47.87
CA LEU A 972 80.92 40.65 -47.78
C LEU A 972 81.47 41.00 -49.16
N ALA A 973 82.35 41.99 -49.23
CA ALA A 973 83.07 42.33 -50.45
C ALA A 973 84.51 42.76 -50.15
N ILE A 974 85.46 42.30 -50.98
CA ILE A 974 86.88 42.65 -50.93
C ILE A 974 87.34 42.87 -52.37
N GLU A 975 88.08 43.95 -52.61
CA GLU A 975 88.68 44.28 -53.90
C GLU A 975 90.19 44.01 -53.87
N ASP A 976 90.77 43.70 -55.04
CA ASP A 976 92.22 43.47 -55.21
C ASP A 976 93.03 44.72 -54.84
N GLN A 977 94.10 44.54 -54.06
CA GLN A 977 94.93 45.65 -53.52
C GLN A 977 96.42 45.29 -53.54
N ASN A 978 97.29 46.28 -53.75
CA ASN A 978 98.75 46.09 -53.79
C ASN A 978 99.41 46.83 -52.62
N PHE A 979 100.43 46.20 -52.04
CA PHE A 979 101.22 46.74 -50.93
C PHE A 979 102.72 46.66 -51.25
N SER A 980 103.54 47.39 -50.51
CA SER A 980 105.00 47.34 -50.67
C SER A 980 105.71 47.54 -49.33
N ILE A 981 106.83 46.85 -49.16
CA ILE A 981 107.69 46.99 -47.98
C ILE A 981 109.16 46.95 -48.43
N ALA A 982 110.03 47.73 -47.78
CA ALA A 982 111.45 47.68 -48.06
C ALA A 982 112.08 46.40 -47.53
N GLU A 983 113.09 45.87 -48.23
CA GLU A 983 113.90 44.78 -47.68
C GLU A 983 114.64 45.20 -46.40
N ASN A 984 115.14 44.22 -45.66
CA ASN A 984 115.73 44.42 -44.33
C ASN A 984 114.76 45.03 -43.31
N ASN A 985 113.44 44.83 -43.50
CA ASN A 985 112.44 45.25 -42.54
C ASN A 985 112.60 44.54 -41.19
N ALA A 986 112.21 45.22 -40.11
CA ALA A 986 112.09 44.56 -38.81
C ALA A 986 110.98 43.49 -38.82
N ALA A 987 111.12 42.44 -38.01
CA ALA A 987 110.05 41.48 -37.80
C ALA A 987 108.79 42.18 -37.22
N ASN A 988 107.62 41.78 -37.70
CA ASN A 988 106.31 42.40 -37.46
C ASN A 988 106.14 43.83 -38.00
N ALA A 989 106.98 44.24 -38.96
CA ALA A 989 106.78 45.51 -39.65
C ALA A 989 105.43 45.52 -40.39
N GLU A 990 104.72 46.64 -40.32
CA GLU A 990 103.47 46.84 -41.03
C GLU A 990 103.72 46.94 -42.54
N VAL A 991 102.98 46.12 -43.30
CA VAL A 991 103.00 46.12 -44.77
C VAL A 991 101.88 47.01 -45.31
N GLY A 992 100.71 46.99 -44.66
CA GLY A 992 99.56 47.83 -44.98
C GLY A 992 98.26 47.25 -44.41
N THR A 993 97.13 47.90 -44.67
CA THR A 993 95.80 47.45 -44.22
C THR A 993 94.88 47.23 -45.42
N LEU A 994 94.33 46.02 -45.55
CA LEU A 994 93.32 45.65 -46.54
C LEU A 994 91.95 46.23 -46.17
N THR A 995 91.28 46.89 -47.12
CA THR A 995 89.90 47.33 -46.93
C THR A 995 88.92 46.19 -47.21
N ILE A 996 88.11 45.82 -46.22
CA ILE A 996 87.03 44.83 -46.33
C ILE A 996 85.70 45.53 -46.08
N THR A 997 84.71 45.37 -46.98
CA THR A 997 83.35 45.86 -46.75
C THR A 997 82.54 44.78 -46.03
N GLY A 998 81.94 45.15 -44.89
CA GLY A 998 81.27 44.24 -43.96
C GLY A 998 82.18 43.82 -42.79
N THR A 999 81.66 42.99 -41.88
CA THR A 999 82.38 42.53 -40.69
C THR A 999 82.66 41.03 -40.78
N PRO A 1000 83.83 40.61 -41.28
CA PRO A 1000 84.15 39.20 -41.39
C PRO A 1000 84.39 38.57 -40.01
N THR A 1001 83.97 37.32 -39.84
CA THR A 1001 84.28 36.51 -38.65
C THR A 1001 85.70 35.94 -38.72
N THR A 1002 86.19 35.66 -39.93
CA THR A 1002 87.55 35.16 -40.18
C THR A 1002 88.14 35.77 -41.46
N VAL A 1003 89.46 35.99 -41.47
CA VAL A 1003 90.21 36.45 -42.66
C VAL A 1003 91.49 35.62 -42.74
N ASN A 1004 91.72 34.96 -43.88
CA ASN A 1004 92.85 34.05 -44.07
C ASN A 1004 93.71 34.46 -45.27
N LEU A 1005 95.02 34.25 -45.17
CA LEU A 1005 96.02 34.41 -46.23
C LEU A 1005 96.38 33.03 -46.81
N THR A 1006 96.43 32.93 -48.14
CA THR A 1006 96.91 31.73 -48.85
C THR A 1006 97.80 32.12 -50.03
N GLY A 1007 98.66 31.21 -50.50
CA GLY A 1007 99.62 31.46 -51.58
C GLY A 1007 101.06 31.12 -51.18
N THR A 1008 101.99 31.16 -52.14
CA THR A 1008 103.42 30.88 -51.87
C THR A 1008 104.04 32.03 -51.08
N GLY A 1009 104.73 31.73 -49.97
CA GLY A 1009 105.34 32.74 -49.10
C GLY A 1009 104.36 33.39 -48.12
N ASN A 1010 103.14 32.88 -47.97
CA ASN A 1010 102.15 33.43 -47.03
C ASN A 1010 102.64 33.39 -45.58
N GLU A 1011 103.49 32.43 -45.21
CA GLU A 1011 104.05 32.25 -43.88
C GLU A 1011 104.92 33.44 -43.44
N LYS A 1012 105.38 34.25 -44.40
CA LYS A 1012 106.13 35.49 -44.18
C LYS A 1012 105.23 36.67 -43.81
N PHE A 1013 103.91 36.48 -43.81
CA PHE A 1013 102.92 37.51 -43.54
C PHE A 1013 101.85 37.03 -42.56
N ALA A 1014 101.33 37.95 -41.75
CA ALA A 1014 100.16 37.72 -40.91
C ALA A 1014 99.08 38.76 -41.24
N ILE A 1015 97.80 38.37 -41.15
CA ILE A 1015 96.65 39.28 -41.33
C ILE A 1015 95.70 39.18 -40.13
N THR A 1016 95.12 40.31 -39.73
CA THR A 1016 94.06 40.36 -38.71
C THR A 1016 92.66 40.37 -39.34
N THR A 1017 91.61 40.12 -38.56
CA THR A 1017 90.21 40.22 -39.04
C THR A 1017 89.82 41.64 -39.47
N ALA A 1018 90.56 42.67 -39.03
CA ALA A 1018 90.40 44.05 -39.47
C ALA A 1018 91.20 44.38 -40.75
N GLY A 1019 91.90 43.41 -41.35
CA GLY A 1019 92.62 43.57 -42.60
C GLY A 1019 94.08 44.05 -42.49
N LEU A 1020 94.61 44.30 -41.28
CA LEU A 1020 96.02 44.71 -41.10
C LEU A 1020 96.99 43.56 -41.45
N ILE A 1021 97.94 43.83 -42.35
CA ILE A 1021 98.98 42.90 -42.82
C ILE A 1021 100.36 43.30 -42.26
N THR A 1022 101.08 42.34 -41.67
CA THR A 1022 102.44 42.52 -41.14
C THR A 1022 103.40 41.46 -41.66
N ALA A 1023 104.65 41.82 -41.91
CA ALA A 1023 105.71 40.88 -42.26
C ALA A 1023 106.22 40.17 -41.00
N THR A 1024 106.21 38.83 -40.96
CA THR A 1024 106.57 38.05 -39.76
C THR A 1024 108.08 37.98 -39.53
N GLU A 1025 108.88 38.24 -40.58
CA GLU A 1025 110.34 38.22 -40.57
C GLU A 1025 110.92 39.34 -41.45
N SER A 1026 112.26 39.43 -41.50
CA SER A 1026 112.97 40.32 -42.43
C SER A 1026 112.93 39.75 -43.83
N LEU A 1027 112.58 40.58 -44.82
CA LEU A 1027 112.51 40.21 -46.23
C LEU A 1027 113.80 40.64 -46.95
N ASP A 1028 114.15 39.92 -48.02
CA ASP A 1028 115.38 40.06 -48.80
C ASP A 1028 114.97 40.20 -50.28
N PHE A 1029 115.32 41.32 -50.91
CA PHE A 1029 114.91 41.63 -52.27
C PHE A 1029 115.56 40.67 -53.29
N GLU A 1030 116.84 40.32 -53.09
CA GLU A 1030 117.56 39.41 -53.97
C GLU A 1030 117.02 37.97 -53.91
N ALA A 1031 116.29 37.62 -52.83
CA ALA A 1031 115.61 36.33 -52.70
C ALA A 1031 114.28 36.27 -53.46
N ASP A 1032 113.36 37.20 -53.19
CA ASP A 1032 112.07 37.31 -53.86
C ASP A 1032 111.63 38.78 -53.98
N GLU A 1033 111.39 39.25 -55.20
CA GLU A 1033 111.00 40.65 -55.44
C GLU A 1033 109.52 40.94 -55.11
N ASN A 1034 108.67 39.92 -55.03
CA ASN A 1034 107.23 40.08 -54.73
C ASN A 1034 106.56 38.78 -54.26
N TYR A 1035 105.44 38.92 -53.54
CA TYR A 1035 104.56 37.83 -53.11
C TYR A 1035 103.12 38.09 -53.58
N ALA A 1036 102.58 37.16 -54.39
CA ALA A 1036 101.18 37.16 -54.80
C ALA A 1036 100.36 36.24 -53.89
N LEU A 1037 99.47 36.81 -53.09
CA LEU A 1037 98.68 36.11 -52.07
C LEU A 1037 97.19 36.28 -52.33
N THR A 1038 96.39 35.31 -51.89
CA THR A 1038 94.92 35.38 -51.94
C THR A 1038 94.36 35.51 -50.53
N ILE A 1039 93.48 36.50 -50.34
CA ILE A 1039 92.72 36.72 -49.12
C ILE A 1039 91.35 36.08 -49.26
N THR A 1040 90.88 35.39 -48.22
CA THR A 1040 89.50 34.94 -48.09
C THR A 1040 88.94 35.43 -46.77
N ALA A 1041 87.88 36.25 -46.81
CA ALA A 1041 87.12 36.63 -45.63
C ALA A 1041 85.77 35.91 -45.62
N ASN A 1042 85.39 35.35 -44.47
CA ASN A 1042 84.11 34.67 -44.28
C ASN A 1042 83.28 35.38 -43.20
N GLY A 1043 81.96 35.41 -43.39
CA GLY A 1043 80.97 36.02 -42.51
C GLY A 1043 80.43 35.05 -41.47
N ALA A 1044 79.28 35.37 -40.88
CA ALA A 1044 78.59 34.49 -39.94
C ALA A 1044 77.89 33.33 -40.68
N ASP A 1045 77.36 33.61 -41.87
CA ASP A 1045 76.76 32.61 -42.76
C ASP A 1045 77.78 31.92 -43.65
N ALA A 1046 77.58 30.63 -43.92
CA ALA A 1046 78.43 29.87 -44.84
C ALA A 1046 78.39 30.39 -46.30
N ALA A 1047 77.36 31.17 -46.65
CA ALA A 1047 77.22 31.81 -47.95
C ALA A 1047 77.90 33.20 -48.01
N ASP A 1048 78.28 33.78 -46.87
CA ASP A 1048 78.97 35.05 -46.78
C ASP A 1048 80.48 34.84 -46.92
N SER A 1049 80.99 34.84 -48.15
CA SER A 1049 82.42 34.74 -48.39
C SER A 1049 82.85 35.69 -49.51
N ALA A 1050 83.98 36.35 -49.32
CA ALA A 1050 84.60 37.22 -50.32
C ALA A 1050 86.09 36.93 -50.44
N THR A 1051 86.60 37.00 -51.67
CA THR A 1051 88.01 36.73 -51.98
C THR A 1051 88.63 37.85 -52.79
N ALA A 1052 89.89 38.18 -52.53
CA ALA A 1052 90.67 39.13 -53.32
C ALA A 1052 92.12 38.65 -53.47
N GLN A 1053 92.78 39.07 -54.55
CA GLN A 1053 94.22 38.89 -54.74
C GLN A 1053 94.98 40.14 -54.29
N ILE A 1054 96.09 39.93 -53.61
CA ILE A 1054 97.01 40.99 -53.22
C ILE A 1054 98.42 40.69 -53.71
N THR A 1055 99.16 41.74 -54.07
CA THR A 1055 100.59 41.64 -54.36
C THR A 1055 101.37 42.49 -53.36
N ILE A 1056 102.36 41.89 -52.70
CA ILE A 1056 103.29 42.58 -51.81
C ILE A 1056 104.63 42.68 -52.52
N THR A 1057 105.05 43.89 -52.92
CA THR A 1057 106.33 44.14 -53.60
C THR A 1057 107.42 44.47 -52.59
N ILE A 1058 108.58 43.83 -52.72
CA ILE A 1058 109.77 44.14 -51.92
C ILE A 1058 110.59 45.20 -52.65
N THR A 1059 111.03 46.27 -51.97
CA THR A 1059 111.85 47.32 -52.60
C THR A 1059 113.30 47.25 -52.13
N ASN A 1060 114.24 47.27 -53.09
CA ASN A 1060 115.69 47.13 -52.87
C ASN A 1060 116.34 48.31 -52.11
N VAL A 1061 117.34 48.03 -51.26
CA VAL A 1061 118.17 48.98 -50.51
C VAL A 1061 119.69 48.74 -50.78
N PRO A 1062 120.44 49.59 -51.55
CA PRO A 1062 121.82 49.28 -52.01
C PRO A 1062 122.95 49.16 -50.95
N GLU A 1063 123.91 48.22 -51.11
CA GLU A 1063 124.92 47.88 -50.07
C GLU A 1063 126.45 48.07 -50.30
N ASN A 1064 127.03 48.51 -51.46
CA ASN A 1064 128.52 48.58 -51.62
C ASN A 1064 129.10 49.78 -52.43
N THR A 1065 130.21 50.41 -51.98
CA THR A 1065 130.96 51.50 -52.70
C THR A 1065 132.50 51.33 -52.61
N ILE A 1066 133.28 51.54 -53.71
CA ILE A 1066 134.78 51.40 -53.80
C ILE A 1066 135.46 52.73 -54.21
N THR A 1067 136.60 53.12 -53.62
CA THR A 1067 137.32 54.39 -53.93
C THR A 1067 138.87 54.29 -53.93
N ILE A 1068 139.57 55.05 -54.80
CA ILE A 1068 141.05 55.16 -54.87
C ILE A 1068 141.48 56.60 -54.56
N ALA A 1069 142.50 56.81 -53.72
CA ALA A 1069 143.00 58.16 -53.38
C ALA A 1069 143.76 58.82 -54.56
N GLU A 1070 143.40 60.05 -54.91
CA GLU A 1070 143.95 60.78 -56.07
C GLU A 1070 145.39 61.29 -55.87
N ASN A 1071 146.11 61.47 -56.99
CA ASN A 1071 147.41 62.17 -57.10
C ASN A 1071 148.56 61.61 -56.23
N GLN A 1072 148.64 60.28 -56.11
CA GLN A 1072 149.76 59.60 -55.45
C GLN A 1072 151.01 59.61 -56.36
N ASN A 1073 152.13 60.17 -55.87
CA ASN A 1073 153.39 60.25 -56.60
C ASN A 1073 154.44 59.30 -56.01
N PHE A 1074 155.15 58.57 -56.87
CA PHE A 1074 156.22 57.64 -56.49
C PHE A 1074 157.47 57.89 -57.35
N SER A 1075 158.65 57.62 -56.81
CA SER A 1075 159.93 57.82 -57.50
C SER A 1075 160.82 56.59 -57.37
N ILE A 1076 161.46 56.18 -58.45
CA ILE A 1076 162.45 55.09 -58.49
C ILE A 1076 163.74 55.59 -59.15
N VAL A 1077 164.89 55.14 -58.64
CA VAL A 1077 166.22 55.57 -59.13
C VAL A 1077 166.58 54.77 -60.39
N GLU A 1078 167.30 55.37 -61.35
CA GLU A 1078 167.74 54.68 -62.57
C GLU A 1078 168.73 53.53 -62.27
N ASN A 1079 168.68 52.46 -63.08
CA ASN A 1079 169.44 51.19 -62.94
C ASN A 1079 169.00 50.24 -61.80
N ASN A 1080 167.73 50.29 -61.37
CA ASN A 1080 167.16 49.25 -60.52
C ASN A 1080 166.95 47.92 -61.26
N ALA A 1081 166.96 46.82 -60.50
CA ALA A 1081 166.63 45.49 -61.02
C ALA A 1081 165.15 45.41 -61.47
N ALA A 1082 164.85 44.54 -62.45
CA ALA A 1082 163.47 44.33 -62.90
C ALA A 1082 162.56 43.86 -61.74
N ASN A 1083 161.31 44.36 -61.70
CA ASN A 1083 160.29 44.16 -60.66
C ASN A 1083 160.61 44.79 -59.28
N ALA A 1084 161.51 45.76 -59.22
CA ALA A 1084 161.73 46.53 -57.99
C ALA A 1084 160.51 47.43 -57.70
N ALA A 1085 159.95 47.32 -56.49
CA ALA A 1085 158.75 48.07 -56.10
C ALA A 1085 158.95 49.59 -56.20
N VAL A 1086 158.06 50.25 -56.94
CA VAL A 1086 158.03 51.70 -57.13
C VAL A 1086 157.21 52.38 -56.02
N GLY A 1087 156.09 51.76 -55.61
CA GLY A 1087 155.17 52.30 -54.62
C GLY A 1087 153.91 51.44 -54.44
N THR A 1088 152.96 51.87 -53.62
CA THR A 1088 151.67 51.18 -53.44
C THR A 1088 150.54 52.20 -53.32
N LEU A 1089 149.51 52.07 -54.16
CA LEU A 1089 148.30 52.90 -54.11
C LEU A 1089 147.47 52.57 -52.87
N THR A 1090 146.98 53.61 -52.20
CA THR A 1090 145.94 53.46 -51.16
C THR A 1090 144.56 53.30 -51.82
N ILE A 1091 143.93 52.14 -51.64
CA ILE A 1091 142.59 51.80 -52.13
C ILE A 1091 141.68 51.43 -50.96
N THR A 1092 140.43 51.91 -50.94
CA THR A 1092 139.40 51.54 -49.95
C THR A 1092 138.31 50.68 -50.61
N GLY A 1093 138.00 49.53 -50.02
CA GLY A 1093 137.20 48.46 -50.64
C GLY A 1093 138.06 47.34 -51.25
N THR A 1094 137.43 46.26 -51.71
CA THR A 1094 138.13 45.09 -52.27
C THR A 1094 137.94 45.04 -53.79
N PRO A 1095 138.77 45.74 -54.60
CA PRO A 1095 138.62 45.73 -56.04
C PRO A 1095 138.98 44.36 -56.60
N THR A 1096 138.17 43.86 -57.54
CA THR A 1096 138.48 42.62 -58.26
C THR A 1096 139.55 42.81 -59.34
N THR A 1097 139.77 44.05 -59.82
CA THR A 1097 140.82 44.40 -60.80
C THR A 1097 141.34 45.84 -60.60
N VAL A 1098 142.65 46.07 -60.84
CA VAL A 1098 143.30 47.40 -60.85
C VAL A 1098 144.28 47.45 -62.03
N ASN A 1099 144.23 48.50 -62.86
CA ASN A 1099 145.05 48.63 -64.08
C ASN A 1099 145.78 49.99 -64.14
N LEU A 1100 147.00 50.03 -64.66
CA LEU A 1100 147.73 51.28 -64.95
C LEU A 1100 147.49 51.72 -66.40
N THR A 1101 147.22 53.01 -66.60
CA THR A 1101 147.10 53.64 -67.93
C THR A 1101 148.01 54.87 -68.01
N GLY A 1102 148.49 55.23 -69.21
CA GLY A 1102 149.36 56.40 -69.42
C GLY A 1102 150.69 56.08 -70.10
N THR A 1103 151.44 57.12 -70.47
CA THR A 1103 152.69 56.98 -71.23
C THR A 1103 153.78 56.32 -70.38
N GLY A 1104 154.38 55.23 -70.87
CA GLY A 1104 155.40 54.48 -70.13
C GLY A 1104 154.85 53.44 -69.17
N ASN A 1105 153.52 53.22 -69.11
CA ASN A 1105 152.91 52.21 -68.25
C ASN A 1105 153.38 50.79 -68.59
N GLU A 1106 153.80 50.53 -69.83
CA GLU A 1106 154.27 49.23 -70.30
C GLU A 1106 155.56 48.79 -69.59
N LYS A 1107 156.21 49.71 -68.88
CA LYS A 1107 157.40 49.47 -68.07
C LYS A 1107 157.09 49.10 -66.61
N PHE A 1108 155.83 49.15 -66.18
CA PHE A 1108 155.39 48.91 -64.81
C PHE A 1108 154.23 47.91 -64.75
N ALA A 1109 154.11 47.18 -63.64
CA ALA A 1109 152.95 46.34 -63.34
C ALA A 1109 152.27 46.81 -62.04
N ILE A 1110 150.96 46.62 -61.92
CA ILE A 1110 150.21 46.85 -60.66
C ILE A 1110 149.43 45.60 -60.24
N THR A 1111 149.42 45.32 -58.94
CA THR A 1111 148.60 44.25 -58.36
C THR A 1111 147.22 44.76 -57.93
N THR A 1112 146.25 43.88 -57.69
CA THR A 1112 144.94 44.25 -57.13
C THR A 1112 145.04 44.89 -55.74
N ALA A 1113 146.15 44.68 -55.03
CA ALA A 1113 146.49 45.36 -53.78
C ALA A 1113 147.09 46.77 -53.97
N GLY A 1114 147.19 47.25 -55.22
CA GLY A 1114 147.69 48.59 -55.55
C GLY A 1114 149.21 48.72 -55.62
N VAL A 1115 149.99 47.64 -55.45
CA VAL A 1115 151.47 47.69 -55.48
C VAL A 1115 151.97 47.83 -56.92
N ILE A 1116 152.75 48.88 -57.20
CA ILE A 1116 153.38 49.17 -58.49
C ILE A 1116 154.83 48.69 -58.47
N THR A 1117 155.24 47.87 -59.44
CA THR A 1117 156.60 47.28 -59.58
C THR A 1117 157.17 47.47 -60.98
#